data_AF-A0A9P5C3Y9-F1
#
_entry.id   AF-A0A9P5C3Y9-F1
#
_cell.length_a   1.000
_cell.length_b   1.000
_cell.length_c   1.000
_cell.angle_alpha   90.00
_cell.angle_beta   90.00
_cell.angle_gamma   90.00
#
_symmetry.space_group_name_H-M   'P 1'
#
loop_
_entity.id
_entity.type
_entity.pdbx_description
1 polymer ?
#
loop_
_entity_poly.entity_id
_entity_poly.type
_entity_poly.pdbx_seq_one_letter_code
_entity_poly.pdbx_strand_id
1 'polypeptide(L)'
;MTPSSGSNVPPAKRRRLDNTARVEAEGTGATSTSLSRPVSPPLSRRKSPTPVPTNLPSNSPSLLVPAPTWGFNDVSKQTLAPAPSQPSPSLKAANQSAVQQPEESKLEEENGSTGDSIRYVPAPFQLTKIRDLALHQNVDTVELKDILGDPLIKECWIFNFLFDLDFVMQQFDGDVRDLVKVKIVHGFWKRDDARRIGMMEAAEQYPNMELVNAYLPDPFGTHHSKMLILFRHDNRAQIIIHTANMISKDWTNMTQAVWRSPLLPPSQVPLNVVPHAIGNGLRFHIDLRNYLLAYETKLQRLVDQLALYDFSAIRAAFLGSVPSRQIFSEAKPALQTSFGWLGLQQVLNSVPIRPKKEPRKRPHIVLQVSSIATLGAAPTWLSYFQSVLSLSRTPQHLFNTSKPKFNIIFPTAEEVRTSLDGYESGQSIHVKLQSAQQQKQLQYMHPLFCHWKHTSSSPLSSNAINLRKEAQRGPAAPHIKTYIRFSDESHGSIDWAIITSANLSKQAWGDVVNKQGEVRVQSYETGVVVWPDLFKDASADQDCEVEMVPTFGRDMPETSNTPDKPSNPQYLHRGSQADEGDETEDEDRALVDDDDETEDETEEFMQAIAAAHSKGKRKFVPHTKKRIIVGLRMPYDLPLSSYGPKDVPWCATQTYTEPDWKGRAWGGFQPR
;
A
#
# COMPACT_ATOMS: atom_id res chain seq x y z
N MET A 1 60.29 -62.22 12.70
CA MET A 1 59.32 -62.87 13.59
C MET A 1 57.91 -62.56 13.08
N THR A 2 57.02 -63.54 13.16
CA THR A 2 55.58 -63.58 12.78
C THR A 2 54.72 -62.55 13.58
N PRO A 3 53.39 -62.43 13.37
CA PRO A 3 52.73 -61.71 12.27
C PRO A 3 51.64 -60.69 12.77
N SER A 4 51.19 -59.77 11.92
CA SER A 4 49.82 -59.22 11.99
C SER A 4 49.43 -58.63 10.63
N SER A 5 48.23 -58.98 10.18
CA SER A 5 47.76 -59.04 8.79
C SER A 5 47.41 -57.67 8.19
N GLY A 6 47.95 -57.40 6.99
CA GLY A 6 47.56 -56.28 6.13
C GLY A 6 47.13 -56.73 4.73
N SER A 7 46.68 -55.78 3.91
CA SER A 7 46.99 -55.58 2.47
C SER A 7 46.00 -54.55 1.89
N ASN A 8 46.44 -53.35 1.50
CA ASN A 8 47.06 -52.92 0.22
C ASN A 8 46.11 -52.93 -1.01
N VAL A 9 45.43 -51.80 -1.31
CA VAL A 9 45.80 -50.74 -2.31
C VAL A 9 46.58 -51.24 -3.57
N PRO A 10 46.45 -50.72 -4.83
CA PRO A 10 45.49 -49.80 -5.53
C PRO A 10 45.18 -50.20 -7.04
N PRO A 11 45.13 -49.34 -8.10
CA PRO A 11 43.91 -49.15 -8.93
C PRO A 11 44.09 -49.28 -10.48
N ALA A 12 43.02 -48.92 -11.20
CA ALA A 12 42.95 -48.35 -12.57
C ALA A 12 43.28 -49.20 -13.84
N LYS A 13 42.36 -49.11 -14.83
CA LYS A 13 42.52 -49.01 -16.32
C LYS A 13 41.70 -50.00 -17.18
N ARG A 14 40.79 -49.41 -17.97
CA ARG A 14 40.73 -49.33 -19.46
C ARG A 14 40.55 -50.61 -20.33
N ARG A 15 39.50 -50.56 -21.20
CA ARG A 15 39.35 -51.08 -22.59
C ARG A 15 39.43 -52.63 -22.77
N ARG A 16 38.63 -53.31 -23.62
CA ARG A 16 38.38 -53.11 -25.07
C ARG A 16 37.24 -54.03 -25.57
N LEU A 17 36.80 -53.78 -26.81
CA LEU A 17 35.76 -54.46 -27.62
C LEU A 17 36.13 -55.90 -28.07
N ASP A 18 35.16 -56.79 -28.33
CA ASP A 18 34.69 -57.14 -29.70
C ASP A 18 33.70 -58.34 -29.76
N ASN A 19 32.68 -58.17 -30.62
CA ASN A 19 32.05 -59.09 -31.59
C ASN A 19 31.26 -60.40 -31.26
N THR A 20 30.16 -60.50 -32.03
CA THR A 20 29.48 -61.65 -32.68
C THR A 20 28.33 -62.44 -31.99
N ALA A 21 27.11 -62.13 -32.47
CA ALA A 21 26.08 -62.99 -33.12
C ALA A 21 25.18 -64.00 -32.35
N ARG A 22 23.85 -63.77 -32.49
CA ARG A 22 22.66 -64.68 -32.61
C ARG A 22 22.45 -65.77 -31.53
N VAL A 23 21.29 -65.89 -30.86
CA VAL A 23 19.95 -66.32 -31.34
C VAL A 23 18.84 -65.92 -30.32
N GLU A 24 17.62 -65.71 -30.85
CA GLU A 24 16.22 -65.66 -30.32
C GLU A 24 15.95 -66.09 -28.85
N ALA A 25 14.97 -65.58 -28.09
CA ALA A 25 13.58 -65.27 -28.41
C ALA A 25 12.88 -64.35 -27.37
N GLU A 26 11.87 -63.61 -27.87
CA GLU A 26 10.57 -63.20 -27.28
C GLU A 26 10.45 -62.48 -25.90
N GLY A 27 9.71 -61.36 -25.91
CA GLY A 27 8.96 -60.88 -24.74
C GLY A 27 8.94 -59.37 -24.48
N THR A 28 8.19 -58.62 -25.30
CA THR A 28 7.42 -57.37 -24.99
C THR A 28 7.79 -56.60 -23.70
N GLY A 29 8.45 -55.42 -23.76
CA GLY A 29 7.87 -54.08 -24.00
C GLY A 29 7.34 -53.45 -22.68
N ALA A 30 7.72 -52.25 -22.21
CA ALA A 30 8.47 -51.12 -22.74
C ALA A 30 9.01 -50.26 -21.56
N THR A 31 10.15 -49.59 -21.75
CA THR A 31 10.70 -48.57 -20.83
C THR A 31 11.16 -47.32 -21.60
N SER A 32 10.83 -46.16 -21.04
CA SER A 32 11.71 -45.00 -20.79
C SER A 32 12.61 -44.41 -21.91
N THR A 33 12.23 -43.17 -22.27
CA THR A 33 13.02 -41.91 -22.36
C THR A 33 14.24 -41.72 -23.29
N SER A 34 14.26 -40.51 -23.92
CA SER A 34 15.36 -39.52 -23.91
C SER A 34 16.08 -39.14 -25.23
N LEU A 35 15.98 -37.83 -25.55
CA LEU A 35 16.96 -36.89 -26.16
C LEU A 35 17.45 -37.07 -27.61
N SER A 36 17.16 -36.08 -28.49
CA SER A 36 18.13 -35.10 -29.06
C SER A 36 17.63 -34.35 -30.33
N ARG A 37 17.89 -33.02 -30.34
CA ARG A 37 17.84 -31.91 -31.37
C ARG A 37 17.70 -32.23 -32.89
N PRO A 38 17.57 -31.22 -33.80
CA PRO A 38 16.91 -29.90 -33.82
C PRO A 38 15.95 -29.76 -35.05
N VAL A 39 14.98 -28.83 -35.05
CA VAL A 39 14.13 -28.58 -36.24
C VAL A 39 14.08 -27.09 -36.60
N SER A 40 14.57 -26.79 -37.80
CA SER A 40 14.48 -25.51 -38.50
C SER A 40 13.02 -25.16 -38.88
N PRO A 41 12.65 -23.87 -39.01
CA PRO A 41 11.31 -23.48 -39.44
C PRO A 41 11.14 -23.65 -40.97
N PRO A 42 9.96 -24.10 -41.47
CA PRO A 42 9.72 -24.17 -42.90
C PRO A 42 9.42 -22.78 -43.51
N LEU A 43 9.88 -22.64 -44.75
CA LEU A 43 9.75 -21.47 -45.62
C LEU A 43 8.32 -21.24 -46.14
N SER A 44 7.92 -19.97 -46.11
CA SER A 44 7.14 -19.18 -47.09
C SER A 44 6.05 -19.85 -47.95
N ARG A 45 4.84 -19.29 -47.89
CA ARG A 45 4.12 -18.96 -49.13
C ARG A 45 3.35 -17.64 -49.03
N ARG A 46 4.04 -16.58 -49.42
CA ARG A 46 3.49 -15.27 -49.80
C ARG A 46 2.70 -15.41 -51.10
N LYS A 47 1.48 -14.86 -51.16
CA LYS A 47 0.82 -14.49 -52.42
C LYS A 47 0.37 -13.03 -52.31
N SER A 48 0.76 -12.25 -53.31
CA SER A 48 0.35 -10.88 -53.59
C SER A 48 0.31 -10.73 -55.13
N PRO A 49 -0.28 -9.66 -55.70
CA PRO A 49 -1.61 -9.68 -56.33
C PRO A 49 -1.57 -9.36 -57.83
N THR A 50 -2.73 -9.39 -58.51
CA THR A 50 -2.90 -8.90 -59.89
C THR A 50 -3.98 -7.81 -59.97
N PRO A 51 -3.90 -6.83 -60.91
CA PRO A 51 -4.66 -5.56 -60.85
C PRO A 51 -5.71 -5.39 -61.98
N VAL A 52 -6.35 -4.20 -61.98
CA VAL A 52 -6.96 -3.43 -63.12
C VAL A 52 -8.50 -3.53 -63.29
N PRO A 53 -9.28 -2.51 -63.79
CA PRO A 53 -9.23 -1.02 -63.75
C PRO A 53 -10.56 -0.32 -63.29
N THR A 54 -10.52 1.02 -63.29
CA THR A 54 -11.49 2.09 -62.94
C THR A 54 -12.73 2.29 -63.83
N ASN A 55 -13.87 2.77 -63.26
CA ASN A 55 -14.70 3.92 -63.71
C ASN A 55 -15.87 4.29 -62.71
N LEU A 56 -16.19 5.59 -62.63
CA LEU A 56 -17.01 6.46 -61.69
C LEU A 56 -18.57 6.26 -61.68
N PRO A 57 -19.46 7.04 -60.96
CA PRO A 57 -19.29 8.24 -60.06
C PRO A 57 -20.12 8.32 -58.72
N SER A 58 -19.69 9.25 -57.85
CA SER A 58 -20.35 10.13 -56.83
C SER A 58 -21.69 9.80 -56.12
N ASN A 59 -21.67 9.72 -54.77
CA ASN A 59 -22.37 10.59 -53.79
C ASN A 59 -22.50 9.91 -52.40
N SER A 60 -21.86 10.45 -51.35
CA SER A 60 -22.35 10.57 -49.95
C SER A 60 -21.20 10.94 -48.97
N PRO A 61 -21.46 11.74 -47.91
CA PRO A 61 -20.41 12.33 -47.09
C PRO A 61 -19.97 11.39 -45.96
N SER A 62 -18.68 11.04 -45.92
CA SER A 62 -18.08 10.36 -44.76
C SER A 62 -17.53 11.38 -43.76
N LEU A 63 -18.08 11.38 -42.55
CA LEU A 63 -17.48 11.94 -41.35
C LEU A 63 -16.24 11.11 -40.98
N LEU A 64 -15.07 11.55 -41.42
CA LEU A 64 -13.78 11.02 -40.97
C LEU A 64 -13.40 11.71 -39.65
N VAL A 65 -13.57 11.00 -38.54
CA VAL A 65 -12.93 11.32 -37.27
C VAL A 65 -11.47 10.87 -37.36
N PRO A 66 -10.47 11.74 -37.12
CA PRO A 66 -9.08 11.34 -37.18
C PRO A 66 -8.75 10.43 -35.99
N ALA A 67 -8.21 9.25 -36.28
CA ALA A 67 -7.63 8.36 -35.29
C ALA A 67 -6.35 9.00 -34.71
N PRO A 68 -6.19 9.15 -33.38
CA PRO A 68 -4.97 9.70 -32.82
C PRO A 68 -3.80 8.71 -32.94
N THR A 69 -2.82 9.07 -33.76
CA THR A 69 -1.50 8.45 -33.83
C THR A 69 -0.60 9.08 -32.76
N TRP A 70 -0.07 8.27 -31.84
CA TRP A 70 1.05 8.69 -30.99
C TRP A 70 2.35 8.72 -31.82
N GLY A 71 2.87 9.91 -32.07
CA GLY A 71 4.29 10.18 -32.32
C GLY A 71 4.76 11.21 -31.28
N PHE A 72 5.98 11.06 -30.75
CA PHE A 72 6.58 11.93 -29.72
C PHE A 72 6.97 13.34 -30.25
N ASN A 73 6.30 13.86 -31.29
CA ASN A 73 6.69 15.12 -31.93
C ASN A 73 5.76 16.32 -31.67
N ASP A 74 4.64 16.18 -30.94
CA ASP A 74 3.80 17.34 -30.57
C ASP A 74 4.12 17.86 -29.17
N VAL A 75 5.36 18.37 -29.02
CA VAL A 75 5.68 19.36 -27.99
C VAL A 75 5.30 20.71 -28.56
N SER A 76 4.28 21.35 -27.99
CA SER A 76 4.06 22.78 -28.21
C SER A 76 5.30 23.54 -27.74
N LYS A 77 6.08 24.07 -28.68
CA LYS A 77 7.09 25.09 -28.40
C LYS A 77 6.38 26.32 -27.85
N GLN A 78 6.35 26.48 -26.53
CA GLN A 78 6.03 27.77 -25.94
C GLN A 78 7.20 28.71 -26.21
N THR A 79 6.92 29.73 -27.01
CA THR A 79 7.78 30.88 -27.23
C THR A 79 8.07 31.56 -25.89
N LEU A 80 9.34 31.60 -25.52
CA LEU A 80 9.88 32.37 -24.40
C LEU A 80 9.58 33.85 -24.62
N ALA A 81 8.79 34.45 -23.73
CA ALA A 81 8.82 35.89 -23.51
C ALA A 81 9.99 36.24 -22.57
N PRO A 82 10.74 37.33 -22.81
CA PRO A 82 11.92 37.66 -22.03
C PRO A 82 11.58 38.10 -20.61
N ALA A 83 12.41 37.70 -19.65
CA ALA A 83 12.35 38.08 -18.26
C ALA A 83 12.52 39.61 -18.09
N PRO A 84 11.80 40.26 -17.15
CA PRO A 84 12.11 41.62 -16.76
C PRO A 84 13.44 41.65 -15.99
N SER A 85 14.31 42.56 -16.44
CA SER A 85 15.63 42.88 -15.92
C SER A 85 15.65 43.14 -14.41
N GLN A 86 16.54 42.44 -13.71
CA GLN A 86 16.98 42.84 -12.36
C GLN A 86 17.84 44.12 -12.42
N PRO A 87 17.73 45.03 -11.44
CA PRO A 87 18.77 46.00 -11.17
C PRO A 87 19.84 45.41 -10.22
N SER A 88 21.11 45.62 -10.59
CA SER A 88 22.32 45.22 -9.86
C SER A 88 22.54 46.03 -8.56
N PRO A 89 23.45 45.59 -7.67
CA PRO A 89 23.40 45.89 -6.24
C PRO A 89 24.16 47.16 -5.84
N SER A 90 23.61 47.91 -4.89
CA SER A 90 24.33 48.98 -4.19
C SER A 90 24.93 48.46 -2.88
N LEU A 91 26.26 48.45 -2.83
CA LEU A 91 27.08 48.28 -1.64
C LEU A 91 26.76 49.35 -0.59
N LYS A 92 26.47 48.93 0.65
CA LYS A 92 26.84 49.69 1.86
C LYS A 92 27.33 48.73 2.94
N ALA A 93 28.51 49.06 3.44
CA ALA A 93 29.30 48.31 4.40
C ALA A 93 28.87 48.55 5.86
N ALA A 94 29.33 47.61 6.70
CA ALA A 94 29.54 47.68 8.15
C ALA A 94 28.30 47.63 9.06
N ASN A 95 28.14 46.56 9.85
CA ASN A 95 28.92 46.43 11.09
C ASN A 95 28.93 44.99 11.63
N GLN A 96 30.09 44.58 12.12
CA GLN A 96 30.32 43.34 12.85
C GLN A 96 29.71 43.44 14.25
N SER A 97 29.05 42.38 14.71
CA SER A 97 28.92 42.05 16.12
C SER A 97 28.69 40.55 16.24
N ALA A 98 29.71 39.87 16.74
CA ALA A 98 29.67 38.46 17.13
C ALA A 98 28.75 38.30 18.35
N VAL A 99 27.76 37.40 18.29
CA VAL A 99 27.16 36.81 19.50
C VAL A 99 26.80 35.34 19.23
N GLN A 100 27.53 34.51 19.98
CA GLN A 100 27.34 33.16 20.50
C GLN A 100 26.04 32.37 20.17
N GLN A 101 26.28 31.08 19.92
CA GLN A 101 25.33 29.97 20.04
C GLN A 101 24.59 30.00 21.39
N PRO A 102 23.31 29.61 21.47
CA PRO A 102 22.73 29.16 22.73
C PRO A 102 22.87 27.65 22.84
N GLU A 103 23.64 27.26 23.86
CA GLU A 103 23.68 25.94 24.46
C GLU A 103 22.29 25.49 24.93
N GLU A 104 22.12 24.17 24.98
CA GLU A 104 21.04 23.46 25.65
C GLU A 104 20.92 23.90 27.11
N SER A 105 19.86 24.63 27.45
CA SER A 105 19.41 24.74 28.83
C SER A 105 18.14 23.91 29.02
N LYS A 106 18.30 22.77 29.69
CA LYS A 106 17.22 22.06 30.38
C LYS A 106 16.54 23.04 31.32
N LEU A 107 15.28 23.36 31.03
CA LEU A 107 14.35 23.90 32.02
C LEU A 107 13.32 22.81 32.29
N GLU A 108 13.46 22.21 33.46
CA GLU A 108 12.45 21.39 34.10
C GLU A 108 11.25 22.30 34.43
N GLU A 109 10.17 22.18 33.66
CA GLU A 109 8.86 22.64 34.14
C GLU A 109 8.28 21.55 35.03
N GLU A 110 8.53 21.69 36.33
CA GLU A 110 7.63 21.19 37.36
C GLU A 110 6.30 21.94 37.21
N ASN A 111 5.34 21.32 36.53
CA ASN A 111 3.94 21.64 36.69
C ASN A 111 3.17 20.35 36.98
N GLY A 112 2.82 20.17 38.24
CA GLY A 112 1.94 19.11 38.72
C GLY A 112 0.58 19.21 38.05
N SER A 113 0.35 18.39 37.03
CA SER A 113 -0.96 18.07 36.50
C SER A 113 -1.10 16.56 36.48
N THR A 114 -1.94 16.04 37.38
CA THR A 114 -2.42 14.65 37.36
C THR A 114 -3.39 14.46 36.19
N GLY A 115 -2.84 14.43 34.96
CA GLY A 115 -3.57 14.18 33.72
C GLY A 115 -2.94 13.04 32.92
N ASP A 116 -3.75 12.30 32.16
CA ASP A 116 -3.26 11.29 31.21
C ASP A 116 -2.34 11.96 30.18
N SER A 117 -1.07 11.53 30.11
CA SER A 117 -0.12 12.01 29.10
C SER A 117 -0.42 11.35 27.76
N ILE A 118 -1.04 12.10 26.83
CA ILE A 118 -1.31 11.66 25.45
C ILE A 118 -0.20 12.18 24.51
N ARG A 119 0.46 11.28 23.78
CA ARG A 119 1.42 11.60 22.71
C ARG A 119 0.77 11.40 21.34
N TYR A 120 0.83 12.41 20.48
CA TYR A 120 0.34 12.32 19.11
C TYR A 120 1.49 12.03 18.14
N VAL A 121 1.27 11.14 17.18
CA VAL A 121 2.23 10.76 16.13
C VAL A 121 1.58 10.99 14.76
N PRO A 122 2.27 11.64 13.81
CA PRO A 122 1.73 11.88 12.47
C PRO A 122 1.53 10.57 11.70
N ALA A 123 0.80 10.66 10.59
CA ALA A 123 0.61 9.55 9.68
C ALA A 123 1.95 8.95 9.21
N PRO A 124 2.10 7.61 9.21
CA PRO A 124 3.33 6.96 8.75
C PRO A 124 3.53 7.02 7.24
N PHE A 125 2.52 7.44 6.49
CA PHE A 125 2.61 7.71 5.05
C PHE A 125 1.99 9.06 4.74
N GLN A 126 2.48 9.68 3.67
CA GLN A 126 2.02 10.97 3.17
C GLN A 126 1.32 10.79 1.84
N LEU A 127 0.37 11.67 1.54
CA LEU A 127 -0.21 11.76 0.20
C LEU A 127 0.65 12.67 -0.68
N THR A 128 0.69 12.41 -1.99
CA THR A 128 1.37 13.31 -2.91
C THR A 128 0.63 14.64 -3.04
N LYS A 129 1.36 15.71 -3.32
CA LYS A 129 0.74 17.00 -3.65
C LYS A 129 -0.08 16.87 -4.94
N ILE A 130 -1.26 17.49 -4.97
CA ILE A 130 -2.04 17.66 -6.20
C ILE A 130 -1.91 19.11 -6.64
N ARG A 131 -1.38 19.34 -7.85
CA ARG A 131 -1.10 20.68 -8.38
C ARG A 131 -2.34 21.58 -8.41
N ASP A 132 -3.47 21.03 -8.86
CA ASP A 132 -4.68 21.81 -9.13
C ASP A 132 -5.67 21.87 -7.93
N LEU A 133 -5.22 21.48 -6.73
CA LEU A 133 -5.95 21.71 -5.48
C LEU A 133 -5.41 22.93 -4.74
N ALA A 134 -6.26 23.55 -3.91
CA ALA A 134 -5.86 24.70 -3.11
C ALA A 134 -4.79 24.34 -2.06
N LEU A 135 -3.99 25.32 -1.63
CA LEU A 135 -2.89 25.09 -0.68
C LEU A 135 -3.34 24.42 0.62
N HIS A 136 -4.50 24.79 1.15
CA HIS A 136 -5.05 24.20 2.39
C HIS A 136 -5.41 22.71 2.23
N GLN A 137 -5.56 22.21 1.00
CA GLN A 137 -5.83 20.80 0.69
C GLN A 137 -4.55 19.98 0.51
N ASN A 138 -3.40 20.66 0.41
CA ASN A 138 -2.08 20.06 0.22
C ASN A 138 -1.21 20.12 1.49
N VAL A 139 -1.80 20.32 2.67
CA VAL A 139 -1.09 20.28 3.95
C VAL A 139 -0.48 18.88 4.18
N ASP A 140 0.79 18.87 4.61
CA ASP A 140 1.63 17.69 4.87
C ASP A 140 1.88 16.78 3.65
N THR A 141 1.58 17.26 2.45
CA THR A 141 1.80 16.50 1.21
C THR A 141 3.24 16.53 0.74
N VAL A 142 3.58 15.63 -0.19
CA VAL A 142 4.95 15.48 -0.71
C VAL A 142 4.98 15.50 -2.24
N GLU A 143 5.98 16.18 -2.81
CA GLU A 143 6.34 16.12 -4.22
C GLU A 143 7.52 15.17 -4.46
N LEU A 144 7.72 14.71 -5.69
CA LEU A 144 8.92 13.94 -6.01
C LEU A 144 10.20 14.77 -5.82
N LYS A 145 10.11 16.08 -6.04
CA LYS A 145 11.20 17.05 -5.80
C LYS A 145 11.61 17.08 -4.32
N ASP A 146 10.68 16.93 -3.39
CA ASP A 146 11.00 16.87 -1.95
C ASP A 146 11.78 15.60 -1.55
N ILE A 147 11.78 14.57 -2.43
CA ILE A 147 12.44 13.29 -2.19
C ILE A 147 13.78 13.23 -2.94
N LEU A 148 13.81 13.61 -4.22
CA LEU A 148 14.98 13.49 -5.09
C LEU A 148 15.80 14.80 -5.20
N GLY A 149 15.24 15.92 -4.78
CA GLY A 149 15.88 17.24 -4.84
C GLY A 149 16.88 17.51 -3.73
N ASP A 150 17.19 16.53 -2.88
CA ASP A 150 18.20 16.69 -1.83
C ASP A 150 19.62 16.56 -2.43
N PRO A 151 20.47 17.60 -2.32
CA PRO A 151 21.81 17.59 -2.93
C PRO A 151 22.78 16.59 -2.26
N LEU A 152 22.43 16.02 -1.11
CA LEU A 152 23.23 14.99 -0.45
C LEU A 152 23.03 13.59 -1.02
N ILE A 153 22.10 13.40 -1.96
CA ILE A 153 21.91 12.11 -2.63
C ILE A 153 23.12 11.82 -3.52
N LYS A 154 23.80 10.72 -3.23
CA LYS A 154 24.96 10.21 -3.97
C LYS A 154 24.55 9.16 -4.99
N GLU A 155 23.57 8.33 -4.64
CA GLU A 155 23.11 7.21 -5.44
C GLU A 155 21.63 6.94 -5.19
N CYS A 156 20.89 6.64 -6.25
CA CYS A 156 19.45 6.43 -6.23
C CYS A 156 19.08 5.20 -7.07
N TRP A 157 18.44 4.21 -6.44
CA TRP A 157 17.83 3.07 -7.12
C TRP A 157 16.32 3.29 -7.23
N ILE A 158 15.78 3.21 -8.45
CA ILE A 158 14.40 3.53 -8.77
C ILE A 158 13.73 2.31 -9.37
N PHE A 159 12.89 1.64 -8.59
CA PHE A 159 12.05 0.53 -9.02
C PHE A 159 10.71 1.11 -9.49
N ASN A 160 10.35 0.88 -10.75
CA ASN A 160 9.06 1.33 -11.25
C ASN A 160 8.54 0.52 -12.45
N PHE A 161 7.28 0.76 -12.83
CA PHE A 161 6.62 0.16 -13.99
C PHE A 161 6.76 1.03 -15.24
N LEU A 162 6.50 2.33 -15.14
CA LEU A 162 6.63 3.29 -16.24
C LEU A 162 7.61 4.41 -15.87
N PHE A 163 8.36 4.85 -16.88
CA PHE A 163 9.40 5.85 -16.75
C PHE A 163 9.31 6.88 -17.88
N ASP A 164 9.46 8.14 -17.50
CA ASP A 164 9.94 9.24 -18.32
C ASP A 164 11.27 9.67 -17.69
N LEU A 165 12.39 9.35 -18.34
CA LEU A 165 13.72 9.51 -17.76
C LEU A 165 14.12 10.99 -17.65
N ASP A 166 13.66 11.84 -18.57
CA ASP A 166 13.90 13.28 -18.49
C ASP A 166 13.14 13.89 -17.31
N PHE A 167 11.88 13.50 -17.13
CA PHE A 167 11.10 13.88 -15.95
C PHE A 167 11.79 13.45 -14.65
N VAL A 168 12.32 12.22 -14.57
CA VAL A 168 13.05 11.72 -13.40
C VAL A 168 14.28 12.57 -13.12
N MET A 169 15.11 12.81 -14.15
CA MET A 169 16.36 13.55 -13.98
C MET A 169 16.10 15.00 -13.56
N GLN A 170 15.03 15.63 -14.03
CA GLN A 170 14.60 16.96 -13.59
C GLN A 170 14.30 17.08 -12.08
N GLN A 171 13.99 15.96 -11.42
CA GLN A 171 13.69 15.96 -9.98
C GLN A 171 14.96 16.06 -9.12
N PHE A 172 16.11 15.63 -9.61
CA PHE A 172 17.36 15.83 -8.88
C PHE A 172 17.75 17.31 -8.81
N ASP A 173 18.43 17.68 -7.73
CA ASP A 173 19.00 19.01 -7.56
C ASP A 173 19.90 19.38 -8.76
N GLY A 174 19.81 20.63 -9.22
CA GLY A 174 20.45 21.07 -10.46
C GLY A 174 21.98 21.01 -10.42
N ASP A 175 22.57 21.20 -9.24
CA ASP A 175 24.02 21.32 -9.09
C ASP A 175 24.70 19.94 -9.00
N VAL A 176 23.98 18.92 -8.52
CA VAL A 176 24.53 17.56 -8.34
C VAL A 176 23.90 16.50 -9.24
N ARG A 177 22.89 16.84 -10.05
CA ARG A 177 22.15 15.90 -10.92
C ARG A 177 23.03 14.93 -11.69
N ASP A 178 24.09 15.44 -12.31
CA ASP A 178 24.99 14.65 -13.16
C ASP A 178 26.01 13.84 -12.35
N LEU A 179 26.13 14.10 -11.05
CA LEU A 179 27.00 13.39 -10.11
C LEU A 179 26.28 12.21 -9.42
N VAL A 180 24.95 12.27 -9.31
CA VAL A 180 24.15 11.20 -8.69
C VAL A 180 24.22 9.94 -9.54
N LYS A 181 24.57 8.80 -8.95
CA LYS A 181 24.47 7.50 -9.64
C LYS A 181 23.01 7.04 -9.66
N VAL A 182 22.39 6.97 -10.84
CA VAL A 182 20.97 6.61 -10.97
C VAL A 182 20.84 5.19 -11.53
N LYS A 183 20.09 4.32 -10.85
CA LYS A 183 19.83 2.93 -11.27
C LYS A 183 18.33 2.74 -11.51
N ILE A 184 17.94 2.48 -12.76
CA ILE A 184 16.54 2.30 -13.16
C ILE A 184 16.21 0.80 -13.20
N VAL A 185 15.40 0.33 -12.27
CA VAL A 185 14.94 -1.07 -12.22
C VAL A 185 13.56 -1.19 -12.86
N HIS A 186 13.48 -1.91 -13.98
CA HIS A 186 12.28 -1.96 -14.84
C HIS A 186 11.92 -3.37 -15.32
N GLY A 187 10.69 -3.55 -15.78
CA GLY A 187 10.18 -4.85 -16.29
C GLY A 187 10.18 -5.03 -17.81
N PHE A 188 10.68 -4.07 -18.60
CA PHE A 188 10.70 -4.18 -20.06
C PHE A 188 11.70 -5.25 -20.56
N TRP A 189 11.20 -6.47 -20.75
CA TRP A 189 11.98 -7.62 -21.21
C TRP A 189 11.90 -7.88 -22.72
N LYS A 190 10.82 -7.47 -23.39
CA LYS A 190 10.64 -7.63 -24.84
C LYS A 190 11.54 -6.66 -25.60
N ARG A 191 12.45 -7.17 -26.42
CA ARG A 191 13.43 -6.35 -27.16
C ARG A 191 12.78 -5.34 -28.10
N ASP A 192 11.73 -5.76 -28.79
CA ASP A 192 11.03 -4.95 -29.80
C ASP A 192 9.89 -4.10 -29.23
N ASP A 193 9.77 -4.01 -27.89
CA ASP A 193 8.79 -3.11 -27.26
C ASP A 193 9.25 -1.66 -27.44
N ALA A 194 8.43 -0.85 -28.12
CA ALA A 194 8.76 0.55 -28.41
C ALA A 194 9.07 1.38 -27.15
N ARG A 195 8.44 1.06 -25.99
CA ARG A 195 8.73 1.74 -24.73
C ARG A 195 10.10 1.38 -24.20
N ARG A 196 10.52 0.11 -24.40
CA ARG A 196 11.87 -0.33 -24.06
C ARG A 196 12.90 0.41 -24.90
N ILE A 197 12.67 0.51 -26.20
CA ILE A 197 13.57 1.18 -27.15
C ILE A 197 13.69 2.66 -26.75
N GLY A 198 12.57 3.37 -26.60
CA GLY A 198 12.59 4.79 -26.21
C GLY A 198 13.25 5.04 -24.86
N MET A 199 13.06 4.15 -23.88
CA MET A 199 13.74 4.25 -22.59
C MET A 199 15.26 4.02 -22.70
N MET A 200 15.71 3.10 -23.56
CA MET A 200 17.14 2.92 -23.81
C MET A 200 17.76 4.13 -24.49
N GLU A 201 17.11 4.67 -25.53
CA GLU A 201 17.56 5.88 -26.23
C GLU A 201 17.62 7.10 -25.29
N ALA A 202 16.61 7.28 -24.43
CA ALA A 202 16.63 8.35 -23.43
C ALA A 202 17.77 8.16 -22.40
N ALA A 203 18.07 6.92 -22.00
CA ALA A 203 19.15 6.65 -21.04
C ALA A 203 20.55 6.98 -21.60
N GLU A 204 20.75 6.93 -22.92
CA GLU A 204 22.03 7.31 -23.56
C GLU A 204 22.41 8.78 -23.31
N GLN A 205 21.43 9.63 -22.99
CA GLN A 205 21.65 11.04 -22.67
C GLN A 205 22.23 11.25 -21.27
N TYR A 206 22.22 10.23 -20.40
CA TYR A 206 22.59 10.33 -18.99
C TYR A 206 23.71 9.34 -18.64
N PRO A 207 25.00 9.74 -18.72
CA PRO A 207 26.14 8.87 -18.45
C PRO A 207 26.20 8.30 -17.02
N ASN A 208 25.53 8.95 -16.07
CA ASN A 208 25.41 8.55 -14.67
C ASN A 208 24.26 7.57 -14.41
N MET A 209 23.53 7.15 -15.45
CA MET A 209 22.39 6.23 -15.37
C MET A 209 22.76 4.79 -15.78
N GLU A 210 22.22 3.81 -15.06
CA GLU A 210 22.27 2.38 -15.46
C GLU A 210 20.87 1.78 -15.45
N LEU A 211 20.54 1.02 -16.51
CA LEU A 211 19.28 0.30 -16.62
C LEU A 211 19.45 -1.15 -16.12
N VAL A 212 18.58 -1.56 -15.21
CA VAL A 212 18.54 -2.91 -14.62
C VAL A 212 17.21 -3.58 -14.97
N ASN A 213 17.25 -4.57 -15.86
CA ASN A 213 16.06 -5.28 -16.29
C ASN A 213 15.69 -6.42 -15.31
N ALA A 214 14.52 -6.35 -14.69
CA ALA A 214 13.95 -7.40 -13.85
C ALA A 214 13.54 -8.62 -14.68
N TYR A 215 13.80 -9.83 -14.19
CA TYR A 215 13.42 -11.05 -14.89
C TYR A 215 11.94 -11.36 -14.68
N LEU A 216 11.15 -11.40 -15.76
CA LEU A 216 9.74 -11.77 -15.72
C LEU A 216 9.53 -13.08 -16.49
N PRO A 217 9.42 -14.23 -15.79
CA PRO A 217 9.25 -15.53 -16.45
C PRO A 217 7.86 -15.73 -17.07
N ASP A 218 6.87 -14.95 -16.64
CA ASP A 218 5.48 -15.07 -17.06
C ASP A 218 5.09 -13.97 -18.06
N PRO A 219 4.47 -14.29 -19.21
CA PRO A 219 4.04 -13.28 -20.18
C PRO A 219 3.00 -12.29 -19.64
N PHE A 220 2.27 -12.64 -18.58
CA PHE A 220 1.28 -11.77 -17.93
C PHE A 220 1.80 -11.15 -16.62
N GLY A 221 3.04 -11.45 -16.25
CA GLY A 221 3.72 -10.82 -15.12
C GLY A 221 4.16 -9.40 -15.43
N THR A 222 4.22 -8.55 -14.39
CA THR A 222 4.68 -7.17 -14.51
C THR A 222 5.69 -6.84 -13.41
N HIS A 223 6.61 -5.92 -13.69
CA HIS A 223 7.39 -5.27 -12.64
C HIS A 223 6.63 -4.03 -12.20
N HIS A 224 5.89 -4.13 -11.09
CA HIS A 224 4.93 -3.11 -10.68
C HIS A 224 5.30 -2.42 -9.36
N SER A 225 6.37 -2.90 -8.70
CA SER A 225 7.02 -2.26 -7.56
C SER A 225 7.39 -0.82 -7.83
N LYS A 226 7.19 0.01 -6.80
CA LYS A 226 7.40 1.46 -6.81
C LYS A 226 8.15 1.82 -5.55
N MET A 227 9.47 1.86 -5.67
CA MET A 227 10.38 2.00 -4.54
C MET A 227 11.60 2.82 -4.96
N LEU A 228 12.03 3.72 -4.07
CA LEU A 228 13.29 4.44 -4.17
C LEU A 228 14.19 3.98 -3.04
N ILE A 229 15.46 3.72 -3.33
CA ILE A 229 16.50 3.47 -2.33
C ILE A 229 17.60 4.49 -2.54
N LEU A 230 17.78 5.35 -1.55
CA LEU A 230 18.69 6.48 -1.60
C LEU A 230 19.90 6.19 -0.72
N PHE A 231 21.09 6.49 -1.23
CA PHE A 231 22.34 6.55 -0.46
C PHE A 231 22.90 7.95 -0.53
N ARG A 232 23.38 8.45 0.61
CA ARG A 232 23.76 9.85 0.78
C ARG A 232 25.24 10.04 1.08
N HIS A 233 25.73 11.24 0.85
CA HIS A 233 27.10 11.65 1.15
C HIS A 233 27.42 11.67 2.66
N ASP A 234 26.41 11.83 3.52
CA ASP A 234 26.52 11.76 4.99
C ASP A 234 26.51 10.32 5.54
N ASN A 235 26.71 9.32 4.68
CA ASN A 235 26.64 7.89 4.99
C ASN A 235 25.30 7.48 5.61
N ARG A 236 24.19 8.06 5.18
CA ARG A 236 22.84 7.56 5.49
C ARG A 236 22.16 6.93 4.28
N ALA A 237 21.25 6.02 4.54
CA ALA A 237 20.37 5.44 3.54
C ALA A 237 18.90 5.76 3.83
N GLN A 238 18.05 5.69 2.83
CA GLN A 238 16.60 5.82 3.01
C GLN A 238 15.86 4.94 2.03
N ILE A 239 14.80 4.28 2.52
CA ILE A 239 13.89 3.46 1.72
C ILE A 239 12.58 4.22 1.59
N ILE A 240 12.09 4.36 0.36
CA ILE A 240 10.82 5.01 0.06
C ILE A 240 9.97 4.02 -0.73
N ILE A 241 8.77 3.70 -0.26
CA ILE A 241 7.80 2.86 -0.98
C ILE A 241 6.60 3.74 -1.32
N HIS A 242 6.21 3.79 -2.60
CA HIS A 242 5.18 4.71 -3.08
C HIS A 242 4.25 4.04 -4.10
N THR A 243 3.24 4.77 -4.60
CA THR A 243 2.25 4.21 -5.55
C THR A 243 2.30 4.83 -6.95
N ALA A 244 3.09 5.88 -7.15
CA ALA A 244 3.24 6.62 -8.40
C ALA A 244 4.20 5.98 -9.41
N ASN A 245 3.86 6.01 -10.70
CA ASN A 245 4.83 5.80 -11.77
C ASN A 245 5.81 6.97 -11.88
N MET A 246 6.97 6.77 -12.49
CA MET A 246 7.97 7.83 -12.69
C MET A 246 7.67 8.66 -13.95
N ILE A 247 6.47 9.25 -13.99
CA ILE A 247 5.99 10.13 -15.08
C ILE A 247 5.26 11.32 -14.45
N SER A 248 5.29 12.47 -15.12
CA SER A 248 4.70 13.72 -14.60
C SER A 248 3.23 13.55 -14.19
N LYS A 249 2.42 12.86 -15.01
CA LYS A 249 0.99 12.62 -14.75
C LYS A 249 0.72 12.05 -13.35
N ASP A 250 1.46 11.01 -12.97
CA ASP A 250 1.23 10.29 -11.72
C ASP A 250 1.62 11.12 -10.47
N TRP A 251 2.47 12.13 -10.62
CA TRP A 251 2.92 13.04 -9.55
C TRP A 251 2.24 14.42 -9.60
N THR A 252 1.31 14.65 -10.53
CA THR A 252 0.66 15.97 -10.73
C THR A 252 -0.73 16.03 -10.12
N ASN A 253 -1.70 15.28 -10.65
CA ASN A 253 -3.12 15.42 -10.29
C ASN A 253 -3.77 14.08 -9.89
N MET A 254 -2.97 13.02 -9.75
CA MET A 254 -3.43 11.70 -9.32
C MET A 254 -3.18 11.52 -7.82
N THR A 255 -4.15 10.97 -7.10
CA THR A 255 -3.97 10.65 -5.68
C THR A 255 -3.05 9.45 -5.54
N GLN A 256 -1.88 9.68 -4.94
CA GLN A 256 -0.85 8.68 -4.62
C GLN A 256 -0.45 8.81 -3.15
N ALA A 257 0.35 7.85 -2.68
CA ALA A 257 0.97 7.96 -1.37
C ALA A 257 2.42 7.50 -1.36
N VAL A 258 3.14 7.94 -0.34
CA VAL A 258 4.56 7.72 -0.10
C VAL A 258 4.74 7.32 1.36
N TRP A 259 5.34 6.16 1.60
CA TRP A 259 5.93 5.80 2.89
C TRP A 259 7.45 6.02 2.82
N ARG A 260 8.01 6.71 3.82
CA ARG A 260 9.45 6.96 3.93
C ARG A 260 9.97 6.31 5.20
N SER A 261 11.04 5.53 5.10
CA SER A 261 11.79 5.12 6.28
C SER A 261 12.42 6.35 6.96
N PRO A 262 12.75 6.26 8.25
CA PRO A 262 13.74 7.15 8.84
C PRO A 262 15.05 7.11 8.02
N LEU A 263 15.87 8.15 8.16
CA LEU A 263 17.25 8.11 7.66
C LEU A 263 18.03 7.04 8.44
N LEU A 264 18.47 6.01 7.74
CA LEU A 264 19.15 4.85 8.30
C LEU A 264 20.63 5.18 8.50
N PRO A 265 21.15 5.16 9.74
CA PRO A 265 22.57 5.37 9.99
C PRO A 265 23.40 4.14 9.59
N PRO A 266 24.73 4.26 9.49
CA PRO A 266 25.60 3.09 9.36
C PRO A 266 25.43 2.14 10.54
N SER A 267 25.40 0.85 10.26
CA SER A 267 25.45 -0.20 11.27
C SER A 267 26.90 -0.53 11.62
N GLN A 268 27.20 -0.66 12.91
CA GLN A 268 28.47 -1.20 13.40
C GLN A 268 28.44 -2.73 13.53
N VAL A 269 27.26 -3.33 13.42
CA VAL A 269 27.03 -4.76 13.61
C VAL A 269 26.56 -5.37 12.29
N PRO A 270 27.16 -6.48 11.84
CA PRO A 270 26.68 -7.21 10.66
C PRO A 270 25.21 -7.61 10.83
N LEU A 271 24.46 -7.66 9.72
CA LEU A 271 23.07 -8.09 9.74
C LEU A 271 22.96 -9.52 10.31
N ASN A 272 22.30 -9.64 11.46
CA ASN A 272 22.00 -10.94 12.06
C ASN A 272 20.73 -11.53 11.44
N VAL A 273 20.89 -12.50 10.54
CA VAL A 273 19.82 -13.15 9.76
C VAL A 273 19.04 -14.21 10.58
N VAL A 274 18.91 -14.02 11.89
CA VAL A 274 18.05 -14.84 12.74
C VAL A 274 16.58 -14.45 12.59
N PRO A 275 15.63 -15.31 12.99
CA PRO A 275 14.22 -14.96 13.07
C PRO A 275 13.98 -13.73 13.93
N HIS A 276 13.32 -12.73 13.35
CA HIS A 276 12.90 -11.50 14.03
C HIS A 276 11.39 -11.34 13.97
N ALA A 277 10.81 -10.73 14.99
CA ALA A 277 9.38 -10.46 15.04
C ALA A 277 8.94 -9.53 13.91
N ILE A 278 7.81 -9.82 13.28
CA ILE A 278 7.24 -9.01 12.20
C ILE A 278 6.90 -7.62 12.73
N GLY A 279 7.23 -6.59 11.95
CA GLY A 279 7.03 -5.18 12.31
C GLY A 279 8.27 -4.51 12.91
N ASN A 280 9.30 -5.28 13.25
CA ASN A 280 10.58 -4.71 13.69
C ASN A 280 11.50 -4.39 12.48
N GLY A 281 12.41 -3.44 12.69
CA GLY A 281 13.31 -2.99 11.62
C GLY A 281 14.27 -4.03 11.09
N LEU A 282 14.77 -4.94 11.94
CA LEU A 282 15.66 -6.03 11.52
C LEU A 282 14.94 -7.04 10.61
N ARG A 283 13.67 -7.33 10.91
CA ARG A 283 12.80 -8.17 10.09
C ARG A 283 12.50 -7.50 8.77
N PHE A 284 12.21 -6.19 8.77
CA PHE A 284 12.07 -5.41 7.55
C PHE A 284 13.34 -5.51 6.68
N HIS A 285 14.53 -5.40 7.27
CA HIS A 285 15.79 -5.53 6.55
C HIS A 285 15.94 -6.91 5.89
N ILE A 286 15.67 -8.00 6.62
CA ILE A 286 15.72 -9.37 6.08
C ILE A 286 14.72 -9.56 4.94
N ASP A 287 13.48 -9.10 5.13
CA ASP A 287 12.42 -9.26 4.13
C ASP A 287 12.71 -8.45 2.85
N LEU A 288 13.20 -7.20 2.99
CA LEU A 288 13.66 -6.39 1.86
C LEU A 288 14.86 -7.04 1.16
N ARG A 289 15.85 -7.54 1.93
CA ARG A 289 16.99 -8.26 1.36
C ARG A 289 16.55 -9.46 0.52
N ASN A 290 15.67 -10.30 1.06
CA ASN A 290 15.18 -11.49 0.36
C ASN A 290 14.35 -11.12 -0.88
N TYR A 291 13.61 -10.02 -0.81
CA TYR A 291 12.91 -9.45 -1.96
C TYR A 291 13.88 -9.03 -3.07
N LEU A 292 14.95 -8.30 -2.73
CA LEU A 292 15.97 -7.85 -3.69
C LEU A 292 16.77 -9.03 -4.28
N LEU A 293 17.04 -10.07 -3.50
CA LEU A 293 17.70 -11.30 -3.99
C LEU A 293 16.85 -12.09 -4.99
N ALA A 294 15.53 -11.86 -5.05
CA ALA A 294 14.68 -12.42 -6.11
C ALA A 294 14.89 -11.79 -7.50
N TYR A 295 15.74 -10.75 -7.58
CA TYR A 295 16.26 -10.21 -8.84
C TYR A 295 17.61 -10.85 -9.24
N GLU A 296 18.02 -11.90 -8.52
CA GLU A 296 19.26 -12.65 -8.73
C GLU A 296 20.50 -11.75 -8.57
N THR A 297 21.58 -12.04 -9.31
CA THR A 297 22.88 -11.34 -9.18
C THR A 297 22.82 -9.85 -9.55
N LYS A 298 21.76 -9.40 -10.24
CA LYS A 298 21.62 -8.02 -10.71
C LYS A 298 21.56 -6.99 -9.59
N LEU A 299 21.00 -7.35 -8.44
CA LEU A 299 20.86 -6.45 -7.28
C LEU A 299 21.79 -6.81 -6.13
N GLN A 300 22.79 -7.68 -6.35
CA GLN A 300 23.71 -8.08 -5.28
C GLN A 300 24.45 -6.88 -4.67
N ARG A 301 24.91 -5.93 -5.51
CA ARG A 301 25.57 -4.71 -5.03
C ARG A 301 24.69 -3.88 -4.10
N LEU A 302 23.42 -3.74 -4.45
CA LEU A 302 22.43 -3.02 -3.64
C LEU A 302 22.22 -3.74 -2.30
N VAL A 303 22.09 -5.08 -2.32
CA VAL A 303 21.96 -5.90 -1.12
C VAL A 303 23.17 -5.75 -0.19
N ASP A 304 24.38 -5.83 -0.75
CA ASP A 304 25.62 -5.72 0.01
C ASP A 304 25.77 -4.32 0.63
N GLN A 305 25.35 -3.28 -0.10
CA GLN A 305 25.39 -1.91 0.40
C GLN A 305 24.37 -1.65 1.50
N LEU A 306 23.13 -2.16 1.37
CA LEU A 306 22.10 -2.03 2.41
C LEU A 306 22.47 -2.76 3.70
N ALA A 307 23.23 -3.85 3.61
CA ALA A 307 23.71 -4.59 4.78
C ALA A 307 24.58 -3.74 5.73
N LEU A 308 25.09 -2.60 5.26
CA LEU A 308 25.91 -1.66 6.04
C LEU A 308 25.09 -0.66 6.86
N TYR A 309 23.76 -0.67 6.79
CA TYR A 309 22.90 0.30 7.44
C TYR A 309 22.04 -0.33 8.55
N ASP A 310 21.76 0.44 9.59
CA ASP A 310 20.88 0.03 10.69
C ASP A 310 19.43 0.36 10.37
N PHE A 311 18.59 -0.68 10.38
CA PHE A 311 17.16 -0.60 10.12
C PHE A 311 16.33 -0.52 11.40
N SER A 312 16.94 -0.58 12.59
CA SER A 312 16.27 -0.71 13.89
C SER A 312 15.18 0.35 14.16
N ALA A 313 15.31 1.54 13.57
CA ALA A 313 14.35 2.64 13.70
C ALA A 313 13.05 2.44 12.89
N ILE A 314 13.02 1.52 11.93
CA ILE A 314 11.83 1.26 11.11
C ILE A 314 10.71 0.67 11.98
N ARG A 315 9.50 1.19 11.77
CA ARG A 315 8.24 0.78 12.42
C ARG A 315 7.20 0.41 11.36
N ALA A 316 7.50 -0.65 10.60
CA ALA A 316 6.65 -1.18 9.54
C ALA A 316 7.01 -2.64 9.25
N ALA A 317 6.07 -3.42 8.71
CA ALA A 317 6.40 -4.69 8.07
C ALA A 317 6.54 -4.51 6.56
N PHE A 318 7.62 -5.03 5.98
CA PHE A 318 7.80 -5.08 4.54
C PHE A 318 6.81 -6.09 3.93
N LEU A 319 6.20 -5.74 2.81
CA LEU A 319 5.32 -6.61 2.05
C LEU A 319 5.76 -6.64 0.60
N GLY A 320 5.96 -7.83 0.04
CA GLY A 320 6.42 -7.98 -1.33
C GLY A 320 5.73 -9.12 -2.07
N SER A 321 5.74 -9.00 -3.40
CA SER A 321 5.44 -10.08 -4.33
C SER A 321 6.60 -10.25 -5.28
N VAL A 322 6.98 -11.49 -5.57
CA VAL A 322 7.99 -11.81 -6.57
C VAL A 322 7.46 -12.95 -7.45
N PRO A 323 7.76 -12.96 -8.76
CA PRO A 323 7.40 -14.08 -9.63
C PRO A 323 7.95 -15.40 -9.06
N SER A 324 7.07 -16.29 -8.62
CA SER A 324 7.45 -17.48 -7.87
C SER A 324 6.33 -18.54 -7.84
N ARG A 325 6.72 -19.77 -7.53
CA ARG A 325 5.83 -20.85 -7.10
C ARG A 325 6.24 -21.25 -5.69
N GLN A 326 5.37 -21.01 -4.72
CA GLN A 326 5.63 -21.28 -3.31
C GLN A 326 4.78 -22.46 -2.87
N ILE A 327 5.37 -23.50 -2.29
CA ILE A 327 4.63 -24.64 -1.73
C ILE A 327 4.10 -24.22 -0.36
N PHE A 328 2.77 -24.18 -0.21
CA PHE A 328 2.11 -23.66 0.99
C PHE A 328 2.54 -24.39 2.27
N SER A 329 2.58 -25.73 2.23
CA SER A 329 2.93 -26.57 3.38
C SER A 329 4.41 -26.48 3.79
N GLU A 330 5.27 -26.00 2.91
CA GLU A 330 6.72 -25.88 3.16
C GLU A 330 7.13 -24.47 3.56
N ALA A 331 6.22 -23.50 3.51
CA ALA A 331 6.49 -22.12 3.90
C ALA A 331 6.92 -22.07 5.37
N LYS A 332 8.10 -21.52 5.64
CA LYS A 332 8.65 -21.31 6.99
C LYS A 332 8.72 -19.81 7.32
N PRO A 333 7.58 -19.15 7.62
CA PRO A 333 7.48 -17.71 7.89
C PRO A 333 8.52 -17.12 8.85
N ALA A 334 8.94 -17.91 9.84
CA ALA A 334 9.91 -17.49 10.84
C ALA A 334 11.35 -17.46 10.29
N LEU A 335 11.63 -18.25 9.25
CA LEU A 335 12.97 -18.47 8.70
C LEU A 335 13.14 -17.89 7.29
N GLN A 336 12.06 -17.75 6.54
CA GLN A 336 12.07 -17.27 5.16
C GLN A 336 10.91 -16.31 4.91
N THR A 337 11.20 -15.26 4.15
CA THR A 337 10.20 -14.33 3.64
C THR A 337 9.30 -15.03 2.63
N SER A 338 7.99 -15.03 2.88
CA SER A 338 7.00 -15.43 1.88
C SER A 338 6.44 -14.21 1.15
N PHE A 339 5.96 -14.44 -0.07
CA PHE A 339 5.53 -13.38 -0.98
C PHE A 339 4.06 -13.50 -1.36
N GLY A 340 3.46 -12.40 -1.80
CA GLY A 340 2.04 -12.35 -2.15
C GLY A 340 1.13 -12.53 -0.93
N TRP A 341 -0.02 -13.18 -1.11
CA TRP A 341 -1.00 -13.39 -0.05
C TRP A 341 -0.45 -14.28 1.08
N LEU A 342 0.56 -15.13 0.82
CA LEU A 342 1.25 -15.90 1.85
C LEU A 342 2.02 -15.01 2.82
N GLY A 343 2.80 -14.06 2.28
CA GLY A 343 3.48 -13.06 3.10
C GLY A 343 2.50 -12.18 3.85
N LEU A 344 1.42 -11.75 3.19
CA LEU A 344 0.35 -10.98 3.82
C LEU A 344 -0.30 -11.73 4.98
N GLN A 345 -0.63 -13.01 4.79
CA GLN A 345 -1.19 -13.87 5.83
C GLN A 345 -0.27 -13.93 7.06
N GLN A 346 1.05 -14.06 6.85
CA GLN A 346 2.03 -14.08 7.95
C GLN A 346 2.04 -12.76 8.71
N VAL A 347 2.06 -11.64 8.00
CA VAL A 347 2.04 -10.31 8.62
C VAL A 347 0.75 -10.11 9.41
N LEU A 348 -0.42 -10.35 8.82
CA LEU A 348 -1.71 -10.12 9.49
C LEU A 348 -1.91 -11.03 10.70
N ASN A 349 -1.45 -12.28 10.66
CA ASN A 349 -1.46 -13.18 11.83
C ASN A 349 -0.59 -12.68 13.01
N SER A 350 0.33 -11.74 12.77
CA SER A 350 1.13 -11.14 13.84
C SER A 350 0.49 -9.89 14.48
N VAL A 351 -0.48 -9.26 13.79
CA VAL A 351 -1.10 -8.01 14.22
C VAL A 351 -2.05 -8.27 15.41
N PRO A 352 -1.78 -7.74 16.61
CA PRO A 352 -2.69 -7.86 17.74
C PRO A 352 -3.97 -7.09 17.52
N ILE A 353 -5.10 -7.74 17.78
CA ILE A 353 -6.37 -7.05 17.94
C ILE A 353 -6.71 -7.02 19.43
N ARG A 354 -6.88 -5.81 19.99
CA ARG A 354 -7.17 -5.64 21.42
C ARG A 354 -8.63 -5.96 21.74
N PRO A 355 -8.94 -6.77 22.77
CA PRO A 355 -10.31 -6.85 23.29
C PRO A 355 -10.72 -5.47 23.83
N LYS A 356 -11.78 -4.87 23.29
CA LYS A 356 -12.42 -3.70 23.93
C LYS A 356 -13.43 -4.23 24.95
N LYS A 357 -13.68 -3.47 26.02
CA LYS A 357 -14.60 -3.83 27.12
C LYS A 357 -16.07 -3.89 26.66
N GLU A 358 -16.40 -3.24 25.55
CA GLU A 358 -17.71 -3.31 24.90
C GLU A 358 -17.76 -4.41 23.84
N PRO A 359 -18.94 -5.01 23.57
CA PRO A 359 -19.09 -5.97 22.48
C PRO A 359 -18.63 -5.34 21.17
N ARG A 360 -17.57 -5.90 20.56
CA ARG A 360 -16.99 -5.40 19.32
C ARG A 360 -18.05 -5.38 18.21
N LYS A 361 -18.38 -4.18 17.74
CA LYS A 361 -19.12 -3.97 16.49
C LYS A 361 -18.35 -4.60 15.32
N ARG A 362 -19.07 -4.89 14.24
CA ARG A 362 -18.53 -5.60 13.07
C ARG A 362 -17.34 -4.83 12.45
N PRO A 363 -16.14 -5.44 12.33
CA PRO A 363 -15.00 -4.80 11.67
C PRO A 363 -15.30 -4.47 10.20
N HIS A 364 -14.65 -3.45 9.67
CA HIS A 364 -14.83 -3.03 8.28
C HIS A 364 -13.48 -2.95 7.57
N ILE A 365 -13.29 -3.76 6.52
CA ILE A 365 -12.10 -3.76 5.68
C ILE A 365 -12.42 -3.04 4.36
N VAL A 366 -11.70 -1.97 4.09
CA VAL A 366 -11.88 -1.13 2.90
C VAL A 366 -10.67 -1.29 2.01
N LEU A 367 -10.94 -1.64 0.75
CA LEU A 367 -9.95 -1.77 -0.30
C LEU A 367 -10.12 -0.57 -1.22
N GLN A 368 -9.04 0.10 -1.54
CA GLN A 368 -9.00 1.07 -2.63
C GLN A 368 -7.91 0.60 -3.59
N VAL A 369 -8.24 0.46 -4.87
CA VAL A 369 -7.32 0.01 -5.92
C VAL A 369 -7.57 0.79 -7.21
N SER A 370 -6.57 0.84 -8.08
CA SER A 370 -6.72 1.45 -9.42
C SER A 370 -6.93 0.41 -10.52
N SER A 371 -6.75 -0.89 -10.23
CA SER A 371 -7.06 -1.95 -11.18
C SER A 371 -7.66 -3.20 -10.52
N ILE A 372 -8.55 -3.84 -11.26
CA ILE A 372 -9.16 -5.13 -10.92
C ILE A 372 -8.98 -6.06 -12.13
N ALA A 373 -8.24 -7.16 -11.94
CA ALA A 373 -8.04 -8.18 -12.97
C ALA A 373 -9.26 -9.11 -13.11
N THR A 374 -9.24 -10.01 -14.08
CA THR A 374 -10.21 -11.11 -14.15
C THR A 374 -9.91 -12.14 -13.07
N LEU A 375 -10.73 -12.19 -12.02
CA LEU A 375 -10.59 -13.04 -10.84
C LEU A 375 -11.29 -14.39 -11.00
N GLY A 376 -12.39 -14.45 -11.73
CA GLY A 376 -13.21 -15.66 -11.85
C GLY A 376 -14.68 -15.33 -12.12
N ALA A 377 -15.40 -16.25 -12.74
CA ALA A 377 -16.87 -16.12 -12.88
C ALA A 377 -17.58 -16.29 -11.52
N ALA A 378 -16.94 -17.01 -10.60
CA ALA A 378 -17.37 -17.18 -9.21
C ALA A 378 -16.41 -16.41 -8.28
N PRO A 379 -16.86 -16.01 -7.09
CA PRO A 379 -16.06 -15.20 -6.16
C PRO A 379 -14.95 -15.99 -5.45
N THR A 380 -14.61 -17.21 -5.87
CA THR A 380 -13.68 -18.11 -5.17
C THR A 380 -12.37 -17.44 -4.75
N TRP A 381 -11.69 -16.77 -5.67
CA TRP A 381 -10.43 -16.08 -5.37
C TRP A 381 -10.66 -14.87 -4.44
N LEU A 382 -11.71 -14.08 -4.69
CA LEU A 382 -12.01 -12.89 -3.89
C LEU A 382 -12.38 -13.28 -2.45
N SER A 383 -13.25 -14.26 -2.26
CA SER A 383 -13.63 -14.80 -0.95
C SER A 383 -12.43 -15.37 -0.20
N TYR A 384 -11.53 -16.07 -0.91
CA TYR A 384 -10.28 -16.56 -0.31
C TYR A 384 -9.38 -15.40 0.15
N PHE A 385 -9.17 -14.41 -0.71
CA PHE A 385 -8.36 -13.25 -0.36
C PHE A 385 -8.97 -12.42 0.78
N GLN A 386 -10.30 -12.27 0.82
CA GLN A 386 -11.02 -11.69 1.97
C GLN A 386 -10.80 -12.48 3.26
N SER A 387 -10.69 -13.81 3.19
CA SER A 387 -10.36 -14.64 4.35
C SER A 387 -8.96 -14.34 4.88
N VAL A 388 -7.97 -14.15 3.99
CA VAL A 388 -6.61 -13.72 4.35
C VAL A 388 -6.60 -12.35 5.00
N LEU A 389 -7.35 -11.38 4.43
CA LEU A 389 -7.49 -10.04 5.00
C LEU A 389 -8.23 -10.04 6.35
N SER A 390 -9.03 -11.06 6.65
CA SER A 390 -9.74 -11.14 7.93
C SER A 390 -8.86 -11.65 9.07
N LEU A 391 -7.64 -12.10 8.78
CA LEU A 391 -6.72 -12.67 9.76
C LEU A 391 -6.18 -11.64 10.75
N SER A 392 -5.83 -12.14 11.93
CA SER A 392 -5.29 -11.36 13.03
C SER A 392 -4.77 -12.24 14.16
N ARG A 393 -3.92 -11.68 15.02
CA ARG A 393 -3.53 -12.33 16.28
C ARG A 393 -4.67 -12.19 17.30
N THR A 394 -5.56 -13.17 17.36
CA THR A 394 -6.58 -13.30 18.40
C THR A 394 -6.03 -14.08 19.61
N PRO A 395 -6.18 -13.57 20.84
CA PRO A 395 -6.00 -14.38 22.05
C PRO A 395 -6.87 -15.65 22.00
N GLN A 396 -6.34 -16.75 22.53
CA GLN A 396 -6.91 -18.12 22.49
C GLN A 396 -8.31 -18.27 23.11
N HIS A 397 -8.93 -17.20 23.62
CA HIS A 397 -10.26 -17.19 24.24
C HIS A 397 -11.33 -16.36 23.50
N LEU A 398 -11.01 -15.74 22.35
CA LEU A 398 -11.96 -14.92 21.58
C LEU A 398 -12.40 -15.61 20.28
N PHE A 399 -13.16 -16.69 20.40
CA PHE A 399 -13.61 -17.52 19.26
C PHE A 399 -14.77 -16.92 18.46
N ASN A 400 -15.26 -15.72 18.79
CA ASN A 400 -16.47 -15.15 18.18
C ASN A 400 -16.24 -13.72 17.66
N THR A 401 -15.25 -13.54 16.79
CA THR A 401 -15.12 -12.27 16.04
C THR A 401 -16.10 -12.27 14.87
N SER A 402 -16.96 -11.27 14.80
CA SER A 402 -17.88 -11.08 13.67
C SER A 402 -17.12 -10.96 12.34
N LYS A 403 -17.62 -11.63 11.30
CA LYS A 403 -17.01 -11.58 9.96
C LYS A 403 -16.94 -10.12 9.47
N PRO A 404 -15.77 -9.61 9.04
CA PRO A 404 -15.68 -8.22 8.60
C PRO A 404 -16.65 -7.90 7.44
N LYS A 405 -17.11 -6.65 7.39
CA LYS A 405 -17.69 -6.06 6.18
C LYS A 405 -16.56 -5.70 5.22
N PHE A 406 -16.80 -5.85 3.93
CA PHE A 406 -15.84 -5.52 2.88
C PHE A 406 -16.44 -4.52 1.91
N ASN A 407 -15.68 -3.49 1.58
CA ASN A 407 -16.01 -2.55 0.51
C ASN A 407 -14.78 -2.26 -0.36
N ILE A 408 -15.02 -1.98 -1.64
CA ILE A 408 -14.00 -1.69 -2.65
C ILE A 408 -14.30 -0.31 -3.23
N ILE A 409 -13.42 0.65 -3.02
CA ILE A 409 -13.50 1.96 -3.64
C ILE A 409 -12.89 1.86 -5.04
N PHE A 410 -13.72 2.15 -6.04
CA PHE A 410 -13.33 2.20 -7.44
C PHE A 410 -14.17 3.29 -8.13
N PRO A 411 -13.61 4.14 -9.01
CA PRO A 411 -14.38 5.24 -9.58
C PRO A 411 -15.32 4.78 -10.69
N THR A 412 -16.46 5.46 -10.83
CA THR A 412 -17.37 5.36 -11.98
C THR A 412 -16.85 6.19 -13.16
N ALA A 413 -17.50 6.04 -14.32
CA ALA A 413 -17.17 6.87 -15.48
C ALA A 413 -17.42 8.36 -15.26
N GLU A 414 -18.46 8.72 -14.49
CA GLU A 414 -18.76 10.11 -14.15
C GLU A 414 -17.68 10.71 -13.25
N GLU A 415 -17.17 9.94 -12.29
CA GLU A 415 -16.09 10.39 -11.41
C GLU A 415 -14.77 10.60 -12.16
N VAL A 416 -14.47 9.76 -13.15
CA VAL A 416 -13.32 9.96 -14.04
C VAL A 416 -13.53 11.17 -14.94
N ARG A 417 -14.70 11.30 -15.58
CA ARG A 417 -15.05 12.41 -16.49
C ARG A 417 -14.94 13.77 -15.81
N THR A 418 -15.30 13.85 -14.54
CA THR A 418 -15.28 15.08 -13.73
C THR A 418 -14.05 15.20 -12.82
N SER A 419 -13.04 14.35 -13.01
CA SER A 419 -11.75 14.46 -12.29
C SER A 419 -10.90 15.62 -12.81
N LEU A 420 -9.86 16.01 -12.07
CA LEU A 420 -8.95 17.11 -12.42
C LEU A 420 -8.22 16.94 -13.75
N ASP A 421 -8.11 15.73 -14.31
CA ASP A 421 -7.57 15.55 -15.66
C ASP A 421 -8.63 15.11 -16.69
N GLY A 422 -9.90 15.00 -16.28
CA GLY A 422 -10.97 14.47 -17.10
C GLY A 422 -10.71 13.01 -17.47
N TYR A 423 -11.06 12.60 -18.69
CA TYR A 423 -10.87 11.20 -19.12
C TYR A 423 -9.41 10.74 -19.17
N GLU A 424 -8.44 11.65 -19.23
CA GLU A 424 -7.02 11.27 -19.17
C GLU A 424 -6.66 10.52 -17.89
N SER A 425 -7.29 10.87 -16.75
CA SER A 425 -7.15 10.12 -15.50
C SER A 425 -7.43 8.63 -15.69
N GLY A 426 -8.41 8.30 -16.54
CA GLY A 426 -8.88 6.95 -16.79
C GLY A 426 -7.86 6.01 -17.43
N GLN A 427 -6.79 6.53 -18.05
CA GLN A 427 -5.69 5.70 -18.58
C GLN A 427 -4.89 4.99 -17.47
N SER A 428 -5.02 5.42 -16.22
CA SER A 428 -4.31 4.81 -15.08
C SER A 428 -5.22 3.88 -14.26
N ILE A 429 -6.48 3.70 -14.70
CA ILE A 429 -7.52 2.99 -13.94
C ILE A 429 -8.17 1.91 -14.82
N HIS A 430 -8.16 0.67 -14.36
CA HIS A 430 -8.42 -0.48 -15.24
C HIS A 430 -9.28 -1.57 -14.60
N VAL A 431 -10.47 -1.79 -15.16
CA VAL A 431 -11.22 -3.05 -15.09
C VAL A 431 -11.73 -3.39 -16.49
N LYS A 432 -11.83 -4.69 -16.79
CA LYS A 432 -12.39 -5.19 -18.05
C LYS A 432 -13.77 -5.75 -17.80
N LEU A 433 -14.72 -5.45 -18.69
CA LEU A 433 -16.13 -5.80 -18.56
C LEU A 433 -16.70 -6.51 -19.81
N GLN A 434 -15.87 -6.85 -20.79
CA GLN A 434 -16.36 -7.34 -22.09
C GLN A 434 -16.78 -8.81 -22.08
N SER A 435 -16.06 -9.67 -21.34
CA SER A 435 -16.31 -11.11 -21.40
C SER A 435 -17.44 -11.53 -20.47
N ALA A 436 -18.11 -12.65 -20.78
CA ALA A 436 -19.14 -13.23 -19.91
C ALA A 436 -18.63 -13.52 -18.48
N GLN A 437 -17.34 -13.89 -18.35
CA GLN A 437 -16.69 -14.08 -17.06
C GLN A 437 -16.57 -12.77 -16.28
N GLN A 438 -16.22 -11.68 -16.95
CA GLN A 438 -16.10 -10.35 -16.35
C GLN A 438 -17.45 -9.78 -15.94
N GLN A 439 -18.50 -10.06 -16.70
CA GLN A 439 -19.87 -9.69 -16.34
C GLN A 439 -20.36 -10.42 -15.09
N LYS A 440 -20.13 -11.74 -14.99
CA LYS A 440 -20.39 -12.50 -13.75
C LYS A 440 -19.56 -11.98 -12.57
N GLN A 441 -18.32 -11.57 -12.83
CA GLN A 441 -17.47 -10.93 -11.84
C GLN A 441 -18.06 -9.61 -11.33
N LEU A 442 -18.50 -8.75 -12.24
CA LEU A 442 -19.16 -7.50 -11.87
C LEU A 442 -20.38 -7.75 -10.99
N GLN A 443 -21.19 -8.76 -11.29
CA GLN A 443 -22.38 -9.10 -10.49
C GLN A 443 -22.07 -9.38 -9.01
N TYR A 444 -21.05 -10.20 -8.71
CA TYR A 444 -20.71 -10.48 -7.30
C TYR A 444 -19.88 -9.38 -6.63
N MET A 445 -19.21 -8.52 -7.40
CA MET A 445 -18.43 -7.40 -6.86
C MET A 445 -19.25 -6.12 -6.68
N HIS A 446 -20.31 -5.92 -7.46
CA HIS A 446 -21.11 -4.70 -7.45
C HIS A 446 -21.60 -4.28 -6.06
N PRO A 447 -22.11 -5.19 -5.21
CA PRO A 447 -22.54 -4.84 -3.85
C PRO A 447 -21.40 -4.39 -2.92
N LEU A 448 -20.15 -4.63 -3.30
CA LEU A 448 -18.97 -4.20 -2.55
C LEU A 448 -18.50 -2.81 -2.99
N PHE A 449 -18.90 -2.31 -4.16
CA PHE A 449 -18.34 -1.08 -4.70
C PHE A 449 -18.84 0.16 -3.98
N CYS A 450 -17.89 1.09 -3.76
CA CYS A 450 -18.11 2.42 -3.24
C CYS A 450 -17.49 3.44 -4.19
N HIS A 451 -18.10 4.63 -4.23
CA HIS A 451 -17.60 5.77 -4.99
C HIS A 451 -16.24 6.25 -4.47
N TRP A 452 -15.43 6.79 -5.37
CA TRP A 452 -14.17 7.46 -5.02
C TRP A 452 -14.43 8.80 -4.33
N LYS A 453 -15.40 9.56 -4.82
CA LYS A 453 -15.86 10.81 -4.24
C LYS A 453 -17.32 10.70 -3.83
N HIS A 454 -17.68 11.34 -2.72
CA HIS A 454 -19.07 11.37 -2.29
C HIS A 454 -19.96 11.99 -3.38
N THR A 455 -21.08 11.34 -3.72
CA THR A 455 -22.06 11.90 -4.65
C THR A 455 -23.03 12.80 -3.89
N SER A 456 -23.25 14.03 -4.39
CA SER A 456 -24.18 14.99 -3.77
C SER A 456 -25.65 14.53 -3.85
N SER A 457 -25.95 13.46 -4.60
CA SER A 457 -27.28 12.91 -4.82
C SER A 457 -27.71 11.87 -3.79
N SER A 458 -26.88 11.53 -2.80
CA SER A 458 -27.32 10.68 -1.69
C SER A 458 -28.21 11.51 -0.75
N PRO A 459 -29.49 11.13 -0.52
CA PRO A 459 -30.38 11.82 0.40
C PRO A 459 -29.95 11.51 1.84
N LEU A 460 -28.83 12.11 2.24
CA LEU A 460 -28.39 12.12 3.62
C LEU A 460 -29.30 13.08 4.38
N SER A 461 -29.79 12.67 5.55
CA SER A 461 -30.40 13.61 6.48
C SER A 461 -29.40 14.72 6.79
N SER A 462 -29.89 15.94 7.06
CA SER A 462 -29.07 17.10 7.42
C SER A 462 -28.04 16.80 8.53
N ASN A 463 -28.31 15.82 9.39
CA ASN A 463 -27.39 15.35 10.42
C ASN A 463 -26.14 14.63 9.87
N ALA A 464 -26.23 13.91 8.75
CA ALA A 464 -25.09 13.16 8.20
C ALA A 464 -24.11 14.03 7.39
N ILE A 465 -24.53 15.22 6.94
CA ILE A 465 -23.63 16.21 6.33
C ILE A 465 -22.62 16.72 7.38
N ASN A 466 -23.06 16.90 8.64
CA ASN A 466 -22.20 17.35 9.75
C ASN A 466 -21.23 16.27 10.28
N LEU A 467 -21.41 15.00 9.87
CA LEU A 467 -20.56 13.86 10.27
C LEU A 467 -19.52 13.49 9.20
N ARG A 468 -19.54 14.16 8.04
CA ARG A 468 -18.65 13.84 6.92
C ARG A 468 -17.23 14.30 7.22
N LYS A 469 -16.28 13.39 7.05
CA LYS A 469 -14.85 13.65 7.14
C LYS A 469 -14.25 13.62 5.74
N GLU A 470 -13.84 14.79 5.24
CA GLU A 470 -13.37 14.95 3.87
C GLU A 470 -11.87 14.75 3.75
N ALA A 471 -11.43 13.81 2.93
CA ALA A 471 -10.01 13.62 2.62
C ALA A 471 -9.44 14.73 1.73
N GLN A 472 -10.32 15.54 1.13
CA GLN A 472 -10.02 16.63 0.20
C GLN A 472 -9.35 16.15 -1.10
N ARG A 473 -9.59 14.88 -1.48
CA ARG A 473 -9.03 14.25 -2.69
C ARG A 473 -10.05 13.86 -3.75
N GLY A 474 -11.34 14.12 -3.51
CA GLY A 474 -12.42 13.72 -4.42
C GLY A 474 -12.19 14.07 -5.91
N PRO A 475 -11.73 15.30 -6.25
CA PRO A 475 -11.43 15.66 -7.64
C PRO A 475 -10.21 14.95 -8.26
N ALA A 476 -9.26 14.47 -7.44
CA ALA A 476 -8.02 13.85 -7.89
C ALA A 476 -8.19 12.33 -8.02
N ALA A 477 -8.21 11.82 -9.25
CA ALA A 477 -8.48 10.41 -9.51
C ALA A 477 -7.46 9.48 -8.81
N PRO A 478 -7.87 8.28 -8.35
CA PRO A 478 -7.01 7.42 -7.56
C PRO A 478 -6.05 6.60 -8.42
N HIS A 479 -4.76 6.66 -8.08
CA HIS A 479 -3.78 5.64 -8.48
C HIS A 479 -3.07 4.99 -7.28
N ILE A 480 -3.32 5.49 -6.06
CA ILE A 480 -3.01 4.82 -4.80
C ILE A 480 -3.67 3.43 -4.74
N LYS A 481 -3.08 2.52 -3.92
CA LYS A 481 -3.71 1.27 -3.52
C LYS A 481 -3.57 1.13 -2.01
N THR A 482 -4.69 1.08 -1.30
CA THR A 482 -4.72 0.90 0.15
C THR A 482 -5.64 -0.24 0.55
N TYR A 483 -5.26 -0.96 1.59
CA TYR A 483 -6.10 -1.94 2.27
C TYR A 483 -6.12 -1.55 3.74
N ILE A 484 -7.28 -1.21 4.28
CA ILE A 484 -7.39 -0.66 5.65
C ILE A 484 -8.46 -1.45 6.40
N ARG A 485 -8.13 -1.93 7.60
CA ARG A 485 -9.08 -2.55 8.51
C ARG A 485 -9.40 -1.61 9.65
N PHE A 486 -10.62 -1.11 9.65
CA PHE A 486 -11.19 -0.39 10.76
C PHE A 486 -11.70 -1.36 11.81
N SER A 487 -11.61 -0.95 13.07
CA SER A 487 -12.08 -1.77 14.19
C SER A 487 -13.58 -2.02 14.11
N ASP A 488 -14.35 -1.08 13.52
CA ASP A 488 -15.77 -1.23 13.22
C ASP A 488 -16.26 -0.29 12.08
N GLU A 489 -17.56 -0.34 11.76
CA GLU A 489 -18.20 0.47 10.71
C GLU A 489 -18.33 1.97 11.04
N SER A 490 -18.01 2.42 12.25
CA SER A 490 -17.95 3.87 12.57
C SER A 490 -16.68 4.54 12.06
N HIS A 491 -15.69 3.72 11.66
CA HIS A 491 -14.37 4.17 11.19
C HIS A 491 -13.63 5.06 12.21
N GLY A 492 -13.88 4.90 13.52
CA GLY A 492 -13.20 5.68 14.56
C GLY A 492 -11.75 5.26 14.82
N SER A 493 -11.43 3.98 14.64
CA SER A 493 -10.11 3.41 14.90
C SER A 493 -9.69 2.38 13.84
N ILE A 494 -8.39 2.23 13.64
CA ILE A 494 -7.77 1.38 12.63
C ILE A 494 -6.94 0.29 13.32
N ASP A 495 -7.22 -0.97 12.97
CA ASP A 495 -6.48 -2.12 13.48
C ASP A 495 -5.18 -2.34 12.67
N TRP A 496 -5.22 -2.12 11.34
CA TRP A 496 -4.03 -2.09 10.48
C TRP A 496 -4.33 -1.38 9.14
N ALA A 497 -3.26 -0.91 8.48
CA ALA A 497 -3.32 -0.31 7.16
C ALA A 497 -2.16 -0.77 6.28
N ILE A 498 -2.42 -0.88 4.99
CA ILE A 498 -1.47 -1.29 3.95
C ILE A 498 -1.46 -0.22 2.86
N ILE A 499 -0.26 0.20 2.47
CA ILE A 499 0.01 0.92 1.23
C ILE A 499 0.89 0.02 0.36
N THR A 500 0.52 -0.17 -0.91
CA THR A 500 1.20 -1.13 -1.79
C THR A 500 1.07 -0.73 -3.26
N SER A 501 1.91 -1.31 -4.11
CA SER A 501 1.70 -1.29 -5.57
C SER A 501 0.64 -2.31 -6.01
N ALA A 502 0.36 -3.33 -5.21
CA ALA A 502 -0.49 -4.46 -5.58
C ALA A 502 -1.98 -4.07 -5.73
N ASN A 503 -2.50 -4.26 -6.94
CA ASN A 503 -3.93 -4.16 -7.27
C ASN A 503 -4.67 -5.48 -6.94
N LEU A 504 -6.00 -5.50 -7.11
CA LEU A 504 -6.80 -6.73 -6.98
C LEU A 504 -6.56 -7.66 -8.19
N SER A 505 -5.52 -8.50 -8.08
CA SER A 505 -5.18 -9.48 -9.11
C SER A 505 -4.47 -10.71 -8.54
N LYS A 506 -4.61 -11.83 -9.26
CA LYS A 506 -3.88 -13.08 -8.98
C LYS A 506 -2.39 -12.95 -9.29
N GLN A 507 -2.04 -12.10 -10.25
CA GLN A 507 -0.66 -11.86 -10.67
C GLN A 507 0.14 -11.19 -9.55
N ALA A 508 -0.48 -10.20 -8.89
CA ALA A 508 0.11 -9.44 -7.79
C ALA A 508 0.13 -10.27 -6.49
N TRP A 509 -1.02 -10.78 -6.05
CA TRP A 509 -1.13 -11.44 -4.74
C TRP A 509 -0.85 -12.94 -4.77
N GLY A 510 -0.96 -13.58 -5.93
CA GLY A 510 -0.93 -15.04 -6.06
C GLY A 510 -2.32 -15.63 -6.25
N ASP A 511 -2.39 -16.74 -7.00
CA ASP A 511 -3.64 -17.51 -7.12
C ASP A 511 -3.94 -18.30 -5.84
N VAL A 512 -5.15 -18.84 -5.73
CA VAL A 512 -5.47 -19.83 -4.69
C VAL A 512 -4.56 -21.05 -4.83
N VAL A 513 -4.36 -21.78 -3.73
CA VAL A 513 -3.52 -22.99 -3.71
C VAL A 513 -4.02 -23.97 -4.77
N ASN A 514 -3.13 -24.37 -5.69
CA ASN A 514 -3.47 -25.32 -6.75
C ASN A 514 -3.49 -26.77 -6.23
N LYS A 515 -3.81 -27.72 -7.11
CA LYS A 515 -3.86 -29.16 -6.76
C LYS A 515 -2.51 -29.72 -6.29
N GLN A 516 -1.40 -29.05 -6.63
CA GLN A 516 -0.04 -29.40 -6.24
C GLN A 516 0.39 -28.72 -4.93
N GLY A 517 -0.50 -27.98 -4.26
CA GLY A 517 -0.15 -27.25 -3.03
C GLY A 517 0.63 -25.95 -3.29
N GLU A 518 0.74 -25.50 -4.55
CA GLU A 518 1.52 -24.33 -4.91
C GLU A 518 0.66 -23.06 -4.97
N VAL A 519 1.28 -21.95 -4.56
CA VAL A 519 0.80 -20.58 -4.75
C VAL A 519 1.66 -19.93 -5.83
N ARG A 520 1.02 -19.52 -6.92
CA ARG A 520 1.71 -18.91 -8.07
C ARG A 520 1.55 -17.39 -8.06
N VAL A 521 2.66 -16.68 -7.84
CA VAL A 521 2.77 -15.21 -7.97
C VAL A 521 3.50 -14.91 -9.27
N GLN A 522 3.08 -13.86 -10.01
CA GLN A 522 3.60 -13.58 -11.36
C GLN A 522 4.23 -12.20 -11.50
N SER A 523 3.95 -11.26 -10.60
CA SER A 523 4.44 -9.88 -10.68
C SER A 523 5.34 -9.53 -9.51
N TYR A 524 6.22 -8.55 -9.74
CA TYR A 524 6.91 -7.86 -8.67
C TYR A 524 6.01 -6.76 -8.10
N GLU A 525 5.76 -6.81 -6.80
CA GLU A 525 5.03 -5.77 -6.07
C GLU A 525 5.78 -5.45 -4.77
N THR A 526 5.55 -4.27 -4.22
CA THR A 526 6.09 -3.88 -2.91
C THR A 526 5.11 -2.97 -2.16
N GLY A 527 5.14 -3.03 -0.84
CA GLY A 527 4.28 -2.29 0.05
C GLY A 527 4.76 -2.37 1.49
N VAL A 528 4.03 -1.68 2.37
CA VAL A 528 4.25 -1.75 3.82
C VAL A 528 2.94 -1.93 4.56
N VAL A 529 3.01 -2.65 5.68
CA VAL A 529 1.90 -2.80 6.63
C VAL A 529 2.26 -2.09 7.93
N VAL A 530 1.33 -1.28 8.43
CA VAL A 530 1.44 -0.55 9.70
C VAL A 530 0.24 -0.86 10.60
N TRP A 531 0.46 -0.89 11.91
CA TRP A 531 -0.57 -1.09 12.93
C TRP A 531 -0.18 -0.38 14.23
N PRO A 532 -1.12 -0.16 15.18
CA PRO A 532 -0.87 0.68 16.36
C PRO A 532 0.34 0.26 17.19
N ASP A 533 0.47 -1.04 17.51
CA ASP A 533 1.51 -1.54 18.42
C ASP A 533 2.95 -1.32 17.93
N LEU A 534 3.17 -0.99 16.65
CA LEU A 534 4.49 -0.62 16.13
C LEU A 534 5.04 0.66 16.77
N PHE A 535 4.16 1.54 17.25
CA PHE A 535 4.55 2.86 17.77
C PHE A 535 4.67 2.87 19.30
N LYS A 536 4.62 1.69 19.94
CA LYS A 536 4.98 1.54 21.36
C LYS A 536 6.47 1.82 21.54
N ASP A 537 6.82 2.65 22.51
CA ASP A 537 8.22 2.83 22.88
C ASP A 537 8.74 1.52 23.50
N ALA A 538 9.96 1.10 23.12
CA ALA A 538 10.55 -0.16 23.60
C ALA A 538 10.82 -0.15 25.12
N SER A 539 10.84 1.03 25.74
CA SER A 539 11.01 1.28 27.17
C SER A 539 9.71 1.65 27.89
N ALA A 540 8.56 1.64 27.20
CA ALA A 540 7.29 1.97 27.83
C ALA A 540 6.77 0.77 28.65
N ASP A 541 6.26 1.07 29.86
CA ASP A 541 5.50 0.16 30.70
C ASP A 541 4.47 -0.64 29.90
N GLN A 542 4.19 -1.86 30.35
CA GLN A 542 3.13 -2.73 29.79
C GLN A 542 1.75 -2.03 29.70
N ASP A 543 1.58 -0.90 30.40
CA ASP A 543 0.37 -0.09 30.48
C ASP A 543 0.22 0.99 29.39
N CYS A 544 1.14 1.10 28.41
CA CYS A 544 1.01 2.09 27.33
C CYS A 544 0.00 1.66 26.24
N GLU A 545 -1.07 2.45 26.09
CA GLU A 545 -2.11 2.21 25.11
C GLU A 545 -1.84 2.98 23.81
N VAL A 546 -1.70 2.27 22.69
CA VAL A 546 -1.53 2.91 21.37
C VAL A 546 -2.75 2.71 20.48
N GLU A 547 -3.32 3.77 19.93
CA GLU A 547 -4.44 3.73 19.02
C GLU A 547 -4.05 4.37 17.69
N MET A 548 -4.54 3.82 16.58
CA MET A 548 -4.41 4.44 15.26
C MET A 548 -5.78 4.95 14.83
N VAL A 549 -5.86 6.22 14.42
CA VAL A 549 -7.11 6.90 14.06
C VAL A 549 -6.99 7.52 12.67
N PRO A 550 -8.08 7.55 11.88
CA PRO A 550 -8.03 8.22 10.59
C PRO A 550 -7.89 9.74 10.76
N THR A 551 -7.09 10.36 9.90
CA THR A 551 -6.90 11.81 9.82
C THR A 551 -7.24 12.32 8.42
N PHE A 552 -7.69 13.57 8.36
CA PHE A 552 -8.27 14.17 7.15
C PHE A 552 -7.66 15.56 6.96
N GLY A 553 -7.31 15.92 5.73
CA GLY A 553 -6.69 17.23 5.42
C GLY A 553 -5.24 17.41 5.88
N ARG A 554 -4.81 16.75 6.97
CA ARG A 554 -3.46 16.79 7.58
C ARG A 554 -3.04 15.43 8.14
N ASP A 555 -1.75 15.26 8.41
CA ASP A 555 -1.19 13.99 8.87
C ASP A 555 -1.29 13.81 10.39
N MET A 556 -1.31 14.91 11.14
CA MET A 556 -1.48 14.89 12.60
C MET A 556 -2.95 14.65 13.01
N PRO A 557 -3.21 13.80 14.03
CA PRO A 557 -4.53 13.68 14.62
C PRO A 557 -5.00 14.98 15.27
N GLU A 558 -6.31 15.23 15.23
CA GLU A 558 -6.91 16.38 15.90
C GLU A 558 -7.01 16.15 17.41
N THR A 559 -6.68 17.19 18.20
CA THR A 559 -6.69 17.14 19.67
C THR A 559 -8.10 17.12 20.27
N SER A 560 -9.14 17.45 19.50
CA SER A 560 -10.52 17.61 19.96
C SER A 560 -11.40 16.35 19.89
N ASN A 561 -10.89 15.21 19.41
CA ASN A 561 -11.66 13.96 19.30
C ASN A 561 -11.50 13.06 20.53
N THR A 562 -11.56 13.62 21.73
CA THR A 562 -11.89 12.82 22.92
C THR A 562 -13.41 12.63 22.95
N PRO A 563 -13.94 11.40 23.13
CA PRO A 563 -15.33 11.27 23.52
C PRO A 563 -15.47 11.97 24.87
N ASP A 564 -16.18 13.11 24.89
CA ASP A 564 -16.53 13.80 26.12
C ASP A 564 -17.20 12.80 27.07
N LYS A 565 -16.72 12.74 28.31
CA LYS A 565 -17.49 12.12 29.39
C LYS A 565 -18.87 12.79 29.40
N PRO A 566 -19.98 12.05 29.53
CA PRO A 566 -21.28 12.69 29.69
C PRO A 566 -21.24 13.52 30.97
N SER A 567 -21.25 14.85 30.80
CA SER A 567 -21.44 15.77 31.90
C SER A 567 -22.85 15.56 32.44
N ASN A 568 -22.94 15.16 33.70
CA ASN A 568 -24.18 15.13 34.48
C ASN A 568 -24.97 16.43 34.26
N PRO A 569 -26.28 16.38 33.98
CA PRO A 569 -27.07 17.59 33.87
C PRO A 569 -27.13 18.27 35.23
N GLN A 570 -26.49 19.44 35.33
CA GLN A 570 -26.61 20.31 36.49
C GLN A 570 -28.04 20.82 36.59
N TYR A 571 -28.63 20.58 37.75
CA TYR A 571 -29.83 21.22 38.28
C TYR A 571 -29.79 22.73 38.05
N LEU A 572 -30.69 23.22 37.19
CA LEU A 572 -31.02 24.63 37.08
C LEU A 572 -32.26 24.90 37.93
N HIS A 573 -32.02 25.42 39.13
CA HIS A 573 -33.03 26.14 39.89
C HIS A 573 -33.45 27.39 39.13
N ARG A 574 -34.73 27.49 38.77
CA ARG A 574 -35.41 28.78 38.62
C ARG A 574 -36.89 28.62 38.99
N GLY A 575 -37.31 29.35 40.02
CA GLY A 575 -38.66 29.31 40.55
C GLY A 575 -39.66 30.15 39.75
N SER A 576 -40.93 29.79 40.01
CA SER A 576 -42.12 30.65 40.09
C SER A 576 -42.70 31.20 38.79
N GLN A 577 -43.82 30.64 38.31
CA GLN A 577 -45.18 31.18 38.55
C GLN A 577 -46.25 30.28 37.90
N ALA A 578 -47.43 30.32 38.51
CA ALA A 578 -48.60 29.47 38.31
C ALA A 578 -49.23 29.56 36.91
N ASP A 579 -49.85 28.47 36.44
CA ASP A 579 -51.27 28.49 36.09
C ASP A 579 -51.86 27.07 36.02
N GLU A 580 -53.19 27.04 36.17
CA GLU A 580 -54.12 25.96 36.46
C GLU A 580 -54.25 24.86 35.38
N GLY A 581 -54.83 23.71 35.79
CA GLY A 581 -55.73 22.98 34.88
C GLY A 581 -55.52 21.47 34.78
N ASP A 582 -56.36 20.77 35.54
CA ASP A 582 -57.20 19.65 35.09
C ASP A 582 -56.75 18.20 35.32
N GLU A 583 -57.76 17.48 35.80
CA GLU A 583 -57.83 16.16 36.38
C GLU A 583 -57.77 15.08 35.29
N THR A 584 -57.33 13.87 35.64
CA THR A 584 -58.19 12.66 35.58
C THR A 584 -57.43 11.42 36.01
N GLU A 585 -58.18 10.65 36.80
CA GLU A 585 -57.92 9.35 37.39
C GLU A 585 -57.75 8.27 36.30
N ASP A 586 -56.95 7.23 36.58
CA ASP A 586 -57.53 5.91 36.83
C ASP A 586 -56.49 4.83 37.13
N GLU A 587 -56.92 4.00 38.08
CA GLU A 587 -56.32 2.83 38.68
C GLU A 587 -56.24 1.63 37.70
N ASP A 588 -55.26 0.74 37.83
CA ASP A 588 -55.48 -0.61 38.39
C ASP A 588 -54.25 -1.55 38.23
N ARG A 589 -53.81 -2.03 39.41
CA ARG A 589 -53.48 -3.42 39.80
C ARG A 589 -52.64 -4.33 38.88
N ALA A 590 -51.50 -4.81 39.42
CA ALA A 590 -51.42 -6.18 39.96
C ALA A 590 -50.13 -6.38 40.78
N LEU A 591 -50.32 -6.75 42.05
CA LEU A 591 -49.32 -7.29 42.97
C LEU A 591 -49.12 -8.79 42.70
N VAL A 592 -47.87 -9.26 42.74
CA VAL A 592 -47.53 -10.60 43.22
C VAL A 592 -46.21 -10.48 43.99
N ASP A 593 -46.30 -10.73 45.28
CA ASP A 593 -45.21 -10.93 46.23
C ASP A 593 -44.47 -12.23 45.91
N ASP A 594 -43.16 -12.26 46.15
CA ASP A 594 -42.47 -13.42 46.73
C ASP A 594 -41.12 -12.93 47.31
N ASP A 595 -41.06 -12.98 48.64
CA ASP A 595 -39.88 -12.79 49.48
C ASP A 595 -38.94 -14.00 49.36
N ASP A 596 -37.62 -13.77 49.34
CA ASP A 596 -36.69 -14.53 50.18
C ASP A 596 -35.37 -13.75 50.32
N GLU A 597 -35.15 -13.22 51.53
CA GLU A 597 -33.93 -12.55 51.96
C GLU A 597 -32.90 -13.60 52.44
N THR A 598 -31.64 -13.45 52.02
CA THR A 598 -30.50 -14.04 52.74
C THR A 598 -29.60 -12.91 53.24
N GLU A 599 -29.84 -12.49 54.47
CA GLU A 599 -28.92 -11.69 55.28
C GLU A 599 -27.79 -12.60 55.77
N ASP A 600 -26.57 -12.47 55.22
CA ASP A 600 -25.35 -12.97 55.91
C ASP A 600 -24.00 -12.43 55.34
N GLU A 601 -23.99 -11.51 54.36
CA GLU A 601 -22.72 -10.99 53.78
C GLU A 601 -22.35 -9.55 54.19
N THR A 602 -23.14 -8.88 55.02
CA THR A 602 -22.93 -7.46 55.37
C THR A 602 -22.12 -7.20 56.64
N GLU A 603 -21.89 -8.18 57.52
CA GLU A 603 -21.05 -7.98 58.71
C GLU A 603 -19.55 -8.17 58.44
N GLU A 604 -19.15 -9.09 57.56
CA GLU A 604 -17.74 -9.37 57.28
C GLU A 604 -17.05 -8.23 56.50
N PHE A 605 -17.81 -7.52 55.65
CA PHE A 605 -17.33 -6.36 54.89
C PHE A 605 -17.11 -5.13 55.77
N MET A 606 -17.97 -4.91 56.77
CA MET A 606 -17.85 -3.78 57.70
C MET A 606 -16.70 -3.98 58.70
N GLN A 607 -16.38 -5.22 59.07
CA GLN A 607 -15.25 -5.53 59.96
C GLN A 607 -13.88 -5.44 59.27
N ALA A 608 -13.81 -5.68 57.95
CA ALA A 608 -12.59 -5.51 57.16
C ALA A 608 -12.15 -4.05 57.01
N ILE A 609 -13.12 -3.11 56.93
CA ILE A 609 -12.84 -1.67 56.85
C ILE A 609 -12.31 -1.13 58.19
N ALA A 610 -12.81 -1.63 59.33
CA ALA A 610 -12.33 -1.24 60.65
C ALA A 610 -10.88 -1.71 60.92
N ALA A 611 -10.48 -2.87 60.40
CA ALA A 611 -9.11 -3.38 60.54
C ALA A 611 -8.07 -2.61 59.68
N ALA A 612 -8.50 -2.02 58.56
CA ALA A 612 -7.63 -1.29 57.63
C ALA A 612 -7.16 0.08 58.16
N HIS A 613 -7.79 0.62 59.21
CA HIS A 613 -7.43 1.92 59.78
C HIS A 613 -6.23 1.91 60.75
N SER A 614 -5.58 0.76 60.99
CA SER A 614 -4.46 0.65 61.94
C SER A 614 -3.06 0.48 61.33
N LYS A 615 -2.88 0.48 60.00
CA LYS A 615 -1.55 0.34 59.39
C LYS A 615 -1.31 1.34 58.27
N GLY A 616 -0.47 2.33 58.59
CA GLY A 616 0.42 3.07 57.68
C GLY A 616 -0.12 3.47 56.31
N LYS A 617 -0.42 4.76 56.15
CA LYS A 617 -0.68 5.43 54.86
C LYS A 617 0.39 5.08 53.80
N ARG A 618 0.16 4.04 52.98
CA ARG A 618 0.73 3.98 51.64
C ARG A 618 -0.16 4.84 50.74
N LYS A 619 0.37 5.96 50.26
CA LYS A 619 -0.27 6.77 49.22
C LYS A 619 -0.57 5.87 48.03
N PHE A 620 -1.85 5.63 47.75
CA PHE A 620 -2.29 5.06 46.48
C PHE A 620 -2.07 6.14 45.41
N VAL A 621 -1.01 6.00 44.61
CA VAL A 621 -0.75 6.86 43.45
C VAL A 621 -1.47 6.22 42.27
N PRO A 622 -2.49 6.86 41.65
CA PRO A 622 -3.09 6.37 40.43
C PRO A 622 -2.00 6.29 39.36
N HIS A 623 -1.77 5.11 38.79
CA HIS A 623 -0.88 4.98 37.64
C HIS A 623 -1.56 5.67 36.45
N THR A 624 -0.99 6.79 35.99
CA THR A 624 -1.45 7.51 34.80
C THR A 624 -1.18 6.64 33.58
N LYS A 625 -2.21 6.35 32.78
CA LYS A 625 -2.04 5.52 31.57
C LYS A 625 -1.47 6.39 30.46
N LYS A 626 -0.24 6.10 30.04
CA LYS A 626 0.35 6.74 28.86
C LYS A 626 -0.39 6.28 27.61
N ARG A 627 -0.87 7.23 26.80
CA ARG A 627 -1.58 6.94 25.55
C ARG A 627 -0.82 7.51 24.35
N ILE A 628 -0.76 6.76 23.24
CA ILE A 628 -0.19 7.22 21.97
C ILE A 628 -1.30 7.16 20.91
N ILE A 629 -1.55 8.28 20.23
CA ILE A 629 -2.51 8.36 19.12
C ILE A 629 -1.73 8.58 17.83
N VAL A 630 -1.78 7.59 16.93
CA VAL A 630 -1.11 7.62 15.64
C VAL A 630 -2.14 7.98 14.57
N GLY A 631 -1.85 9.02 13.79
CA GLY A 631 -2.68 9.36 12.64
C GLY A 631 -2.57 8.35 11.51
N LEU A 632 -3.60 8.26 10.68
CA LEU A 632 -3.52 7.63 9.37
C LEU A 632 -4.21 8.52 8.36
N ARG A 633 -3.42 9.14 7.48
CA ARG A 633 -3.94 10.09 6.50
C ARG A 633 -4.87 9.38 5.51
N MET A 634 -6.16 9.70 5.54
CA MET A 634 -7.13 9.06 4.65
C MET A 634 -7.06 9.64 3.23
N PRO A 635 -6.98 8.79 2.18
CA PRO A 635 -7.00 9.26 0.79
C PRO A 635 -8.41 9.43 0.22
N TYR A 636 -9.45 9.04 0.95
CA TYR A 636 -10.86 9.10 0.55
C TYR A 636 -11.74 9.50 1.75
N ASP A 637 -12.93 10.01 1.45
CA ASP A 637 -13.86 10.50 2.46
C ASP A 637 -14.45 9.36 3.30
N LEU A 638 -14.85 9.69 4.52
CA LEU A 638 -15.66 8.81 5.38
C LEU A 638 -16.90 9.56 5.91
N PRO A 639 -18.05 8.87 6.07
CA PRO A 639 -18.30 7.47 5.73
C PRO A 639 -18.31 7.23 4.20
N LEU A 640 -18.15 5.97 3.79
CA LEU A 640 -18.16 5.59 2.37
C LEU A 640 -19.55 5.75 1.73
N SER A 641 -19.57 6.13 0.45
CA SER A 641 -20.78 6.12 -0.38
C SER A 641 -20.82 4.85 -1.23
N SER A 642 -21.75 3.94 -0.96
CA SER A 642 -21.96 2.76 -1.80
C SER A 642 -22.43 3.13 -3.20
N TYR A 643 -22.08 2.31 -4.19
CA TYR A 643 -22.67 2.39 -5.53
C TYR A 643 -24.19 2.22 -5.47
N GLY A 644 -24.90 3.01 -6.28
CA GLY A 644 -26.30 2.82 -6.59
C GLY A 644 -26.53 1.64 -7.56
N PRO A 645 -27.78 1.19 -7.74
CA PRO A 645 -28.11 0.03 -8.56
C PRO A 645 -27.70 0.13 -10.03
N LYS A 646 -27.55 1.35 -10.56
CA LYS A 646 -27.20 1.63 -11.95
C LYS A 646 -25.73 2.03 -12.14
N ASP A 647 -24.98 2.19 -11.06
CA ASP A 647 -23.58 2.57 -11.17
C ASP A 647 -22.76 1.44 -11.76
N VAL A 648 -21.82 1.82 -12.63
CA VAL A 648 -20.89 0.91 -13.29
C VAL A 648 -19.48 1.44 -13.08
N PRO A 649 -18.51 0.59 -12.71
CA PRO A 649 -17.14 1.03 -12.56
C PRO A 649 -16.57 1.51 -13.90
N TRP A 650 -15.69 2.51 -13.86
CA TRP A 650 -14.94 2.97 -15.02
C TRP A 650 -14.28 1.80 -15.76
N CYS A 651 -14.54 1.67 -17.06
CA CYS A 651 -13.92 0.66 -17.90
C CYS A 651 -13.14 1.35 -19.01
N ALA A 652 -11.82 1.46 -18.87
CA ALA A 652 -10.97 2.17 -19.83
C ALA A 652 -11.17 1.72 -21.28
N THR A 653 -11.53 0.48 -21.52
CA THR A 653 -11.76 -0.10 -22.86
C THR A 653 -13.17 0.15 -23.44
N GLN A 654 -14.08 0.76 -22.69
CA GLN A 654 -15.38 1.21 -23.21
C GLN A 654 -15.25 2.61 -23.84
N THR A 655 -16.22 2.97 -24.67
CA THR A 655 -16.35 4.32 -25.25
C THR A 655 -17.32 5.15 -24.43
N TYR A 656 -16.97 6.40 -24.15
CA TYR A 656 -17.83 7.38 -23.49
C TYR A 656 -17.92 8.63 -24.38
N THR A 657 -19.12 8.90 -24.91
CA THR A 657 -19.35 9.98 -25.88
C THR A 657 -19.66 11.33 -25.25
N GLU A 658 -20.12 11.32 -24.00
CA GLU A 658 -20.31 12.55 -23.24
C GLU A 658 -18.93 13.21 -23.00
N PRO A 659 -18.76 14.52 -23.30
CA PRO A 659 -17.47 15.17 -23.09
C PRO A 659 -17.15 15.35 -21.61
N ASP A 660 -15.87 15.24 -21.27
CA ASP A 660 -15.33 15.76 -20.02
C ASP A 660 -15.35 17.29 -20.00
N TRP A 661 -14.99 17.88 -18.86
CA TRP A 661 -14.95 19.34 -18.70
C TRP A 661 -13.91 20.03 -19.60
N LYS A 662 -12.97 19.26 -20.20
CA LYS A 662 -12.02 19.73 -21.22
C LYS A 662 -12.57 19.58 -22.66
N GLY A 663 -13.84 19.20 -22.82
CA GLY A 663 -14.50 19.04 -24.11
C GLY A 663 -14.14 17.74 -24.84
N ARG A 664 -13.53 16.75 -24.16
CA ARG A 664 -13.05 15.52 -24.78
C ARG A 664 -13.96 14.35 -24.47
N ALA A 665 -14.28 13.56 -25.49
CA ALA A 665 -14.88 12.24 -25.33
C ALA A 665 -13.78 11.17 -25.16
N TRP A 666 -14.14 9.99 -24.68
CA TRP A 666 -13.23 8.86 -24.53
C TRP A 666 -13.53 7.77 -25.54
N GLY A 667 -12.62 7.58 -26.51
CA GLY A 667 -12.78 6.59 -27.59
C GLY A 667 -12.62 5.13 -27.18
N GLY A 668 -12.19 4.86 -25.94
CA GLY A 668 -11.78 3.54 -25.48
C GLY A 668 -10.27 3.33 -25.60
N PHE A 669 -9.70 2.71 -24.56
CA PHE A 669 -8.31 2.29 -24.50
C PHE A 669 -8.11 1.09 -25.42
N GLN A 670 -7.17 1.20 -26.35
CA GLN A 670 -6.67 0.06 -27.10
C GLN A 670 -5.30 -0.33 -26.53
N PRO A 671 -5.17 -1.46 -25.83
CA PRO A 671 -3.87 -1.96 -25.42
C PRO A 671 -3.03 -2.20 -26.67
N ARG A 672 -1.87 -1.55 -26.77
CA ARG A 672 -0.85 -1.90 -27.77
C ARG A 672 -0.13 -3.18 -27.37
#